data_AF-A0A9D2BGB7-F1
#
_entry.id   AF-A0A9D2BGB7-F1
#
_cell.length_a   1.000
_cell.length_b   1.000
_cell.length_c   1.000
_cell.angle_alpha   90.00
_cell.angle_beta   90.00
_cell.angle_gamma   90.00
#
_symmetry.space_group_name_H-M   'P 1'
#
loop_
_entity.id
_entity.type
_entity.pdbx_description
1 polymer ?
#
loop_
_entity_poly.entity_id
_entity_poly.type
_entity_poly.pdbx_seq_one_letter_code
_entity_poly.pdbx_strand_id
1 'polypeptide(L)'
;MKKLLSLPPNLVNCFHEIKQADHNEWFCTSDPIGARLGSGGGTTWLLESAHRADNTNIPFEEWLSKEKRILLHAGGQSRRLPGYAPSGKILTPIPVFRWARGQKLSQDLLSLQLPLYERIMEKAPDSLHTLIASGDVYIRSNEPLQEIPEADVVCYGLWVDSSLATHHGIFVSKRTTPHRLDFMLQKPSLEELGELAQNYIFLMDIGIWLLSDKAVNWLARRSYTNVGQQMKAYDLYSEFGLALGDTPRINDPELNQLTVAILPLPGGEFYHYGTSPELLSSTLAVQNLVRDQRAIMQRRVKPHPAIFVQNSEVEITLTPDNPEIWIENCHIPNSWKLSSRQVITGIPHNNWTINLPKGVCLDIVPVGEKGWVARPYGYNDPFKGDTTDASTLFMGQSLSAWLKARALPELPQADIQDTPLFPLLEDKEELGTVIRWMIHEPKSEKGKTIWLAAKKLSANQISDQANLVRLFEQRAHFREGNWRALAKNHEKSVFYQLDLHDAALSFAKSQIPLPEPLSDNEPLMKRIHQHMFRSQVLKLEGKPYIEEGQKAFDLLRDGLLSPILQDKQQPKLNVYPDQIVWGRSPARIDLAGGWTDTPPFCLFNGGNVVNIAIELNGQPPMQVYIRPTKETSIRLRSIDLGAMEEIHTWEELRDFNKVGSPFSIPKAALALAGFLPEFAQERHDSLEKQLKAFGSGIDVTLLAAIPAGSGLGTSSILAATVLGALADFCGLAWDKNEIGNRTLILEQLLTTGGGWQDQYGGILHGLKLLQTNEGFNQNPLVRWLPSYLFTEPAYRACHLLYYTGITRTAKNILSEIVRGMFLNHGERLDILNDMKTHALNLYDAILRGNFQEYGELIAKTWAQNKALDSGTNPPAVEDIIRKIQDYTLGYKLPGAGGGGYLYMVAKSPEAAGKIREILTTDSPNKNARFVEMSLSDQGLQISRS
;
A
#
# COMPACT_ATOMS: atom_id res chain seq x y z
N MET A 1 -9.78 -9.06 13.57
CA MET A 1 -10.80 -8.31 12.83
C MET A 1 -11.28 -9.20 11.70
N LYS A 2 -12.50 -9.72 11.83
CA LYS A 2 -13.10 -10.65 10.88
C LYS A 2 -13.76 -9.91 9.71
N LYS A 3 -13.66 -10.47 8.50
CA LYS A 3 -14.27 -9.97 7.27
C LYS A 3 -15.47 -10.82 6.91
N LEU A 4 -16.63 -10.20 6.79
CA LEU A 4 -17.91 -10.86 6.53
C LEU A 4 -18.41 -10.47 5.13
N LEU A 5 -18.74 -11.46 4.31
CA LEU A 5 -19.20 -11.22 2.93
C LEU A 5 -20.59 -11.79 2.71
N SER A 6 -21.50 -10.96 2.21
CA SER A 6 -22.73 -11.45 1.57
C SER A 6 -22.44 -11.72 0.11
N LEU A 7 -22.49 -12.98 -0.32
CA LEU A 7 -22.10 -13.44 -1.65
C LEU A 7 -23.28 -14.13 -2.37
N PRO A 8 -23.21 -14.29 -3.71
CA PRO A 8 -24.12 -15.20 -4.42
C PRO A 8 -24.03 -16.63 -3.85
N PRO A 9 -25.13 -17.39 -3.75
CA PRO A 9 -25.16 -18.71 -3.09
C PRO A 9 -24.10 -19.70 -3.59
N ASN A 10 -23.85 -19.72 -4.90
CA ASN A 10 -22.81 -20.51 -5.54
C ASN A 10 -21.41 -20.20 -4.99
N LEU A 11 -21.08 -18.91 -4.93
CA LEU A 11 -19.75 -18.46 -4.56
C LEU A 11 -19.41 -18.78 -3.10
N VAL A 12 -20.39 -18.77 -2.19
CA VAL A 12 -20.19 -19.10 -0.77
C VAL A 12 -19.44 -20.42 -0.59
N ASN A 13 -19.80 -21.44 -1.37
CA ASN A 13 -19.24 -22.79 -1.21
C ASN A 13 -17.80 -22.94 -1.70
N CYS A 14 -17.34 -22.04 -2.58
CA CYS A 14 -16.02 -22.14 -3.21
C CYS A 14 -15.13 -20.91 -3.00
N PHE A 15 -15.61 -19.87 -2.32
CA PHE A 15 -14.86 -18.64 -2.07
C PHE A 15 -13.52 -18.91 -1.39
N HIS A 16 -13.52 -19.71 -0.32
CA HIS A 16 -12.32 -20.05 0.45
C HIS A 16 -11.29 -20.82 -0.40
N GLU A 17 -11.75 -21.74 -1.24
CA GLU A 17 -10.90 -22.49 -2.16
C GLU A 17 -10.29 -21.57 -3.23
N ILE A 18 -11.14 -20.78 -3.91
CA ILE A 18 -10.74 -19.90 -5.01
C ILE A 18 -9.78 -18.80 -4.53
N LYS A 19 -10.04 -18.20 -3.37
CA LYS A 19 -9.26 -17.10 -2.82
C LYS A 19 -8.15 -17.55 -1.88
N GLN A 20 -8.07 -18.84 -1.54
CA GLN A 20 -7.18 -19.38 -0.49
C GLN A 20 -7.32 -18.57 0.81
N ALA A 21 -8.57 -18.21 1.15
CA ALA A 21 -8.88 -17.33 2.26
C ALA A 21 -9.05 -18.12 3.57
N ASP A 22 -8.38 -17.69 4.65
CA ASP A 22 -8.48 -18.33 5.97
C ASP A 22 -9.91 -18.24 6.52
N HIS A 23 -10.46 -19.38 6.93
CA HIS A 23 -11.79 -19.48 7.56
C HIS A 23 -11.89 -18.74 8.90
N ASN A 24 -10.77 -18.48 9.57
CA ASN A 24 -10.76 -17.70 10.81
C ASN A 24 -10.90 -16.19 10.55
N GLU A 25 -10.36 -15.72 9.43
CA GLU A 25 -10.40 -14.30 9.05
C GLU A 25 -11.64 -13.94 8.23
N TRP A 26 -12.16 -14.89 7.46
CA TRP A 26 -13.23 -14.68 6.50
C TRP A 26 -14.44 -15.54 6.82
N PHE A 27 -15.62 -14.94 6.76
CA PHE A 27 -16.88 -15.65 6.75
C PHE A 27 -17.74 -15.14 5.60
N CYS A 28 -18.36 -16.06 4.88
CA CYS A 28 -19.26 -15.70 3.79
C CYS A 28 -20.57 -16.48 3.90
N THR A 29 -21.67 -15.84 3.50
CA THR A 29 -22.98 -16.48 3.37
C THR A 29 -23.78 -15.80 2.28
N SER A 30 -24.94 -16.35 1.96
CA SER A 30 -25.92 -15.73 1.06
C SER A 30 -27.23 -15.53 1.81
N ASP A 31 -28.10 -14.68 1.27
CA ASP A 31 -29.51 -14.65 1.69
C ASP A 31 -30.12 -16.07 1.59
N PRO A 32 -31.08 -16.42 2.46
CA PRO A 32 -31.77 -17.70 2.40
C PRO A 32 -32.40 -17.92 1.01
N ILE A 33 -32.32 -19.16 0.51
CA ILE A 33 -32.84 -19.53 -0.81
C ILE A 33 -34.33 -19.14 -0.91
N GLY A 34 -34.68 -18.35 -1.93
CA GLY A 34 -36.05 -17.90 -2.18
C GLY A 34 -36.49 -16.69 -1.35
N ALA A 35 -35.68 -16.19 -0.42
CA ALA A 35 -35.92 -14.95 0.30
C ALA A 35 -35.02 -13.82 -0.25
N ARG A 36 -35.53 -12.59 -0.23
CA ARG A 36 -34.72 -11.38 -0.44
C ARG A 36 -34.83 -10.54 0.81
N LEU A 37 -33.75 -10.46 1.58
CA LEU A 37 -33.79 -9.85 2.91
C LEU A 37 -33.57 -8.33 2.89
N GLY A 38 -33.21 -7.76 1.73
CA GLY A 38 -32.79 -6.36 1.65
C GLY A 38 -31.42 -6.15 2.29
N SER A 39 -30.82 -4.97 2.11
CA SER A 39 -29.47 -4.71 2.63
C SER A 39 -29.39 -4.69 4.16
N GLY A 40 -30.44 -4.25 4.86
CA GLY A 40 -30.51 -4.27 6.34
C GLY A 40 -30.80 -5.65 6.91
N GLY A 41 -31.77 -6.38 6.33
CA GLY A 41 -32.04 -7.77 6.69
C GLY A 41 -30.87 -8.70 6.37
N GLY A 42 -30.20 -8.49 5.23
CA GLY A 42 -28.98 -9.20 4.85
C GLY A 42 -27.82 -8.96 5.81
N THR A 43 -27.64 -7.73 6.31
CA THR A 43 -26.66 -7.43 7.39
C THR A 43 -26.95 -8.25 8.64
N THR A 44 -28.21 -8.26 9.07
CA THR A 44 -28.65 -9.01 10.26
C THR A 44 -28.36 -10.50 10.09
N TRP A 45 -28.76 -11.05 8.95
CA TRP A 45 -28.55 -12.46 8.62
C TRP A 45 -27.07 -12.84 8.59
N LEU A 46 -26.23 -12.00 7.98
CA LEU A 46 -24.79 -12.25 7.88
C LEU A 46 -24.13 -12.29 9.26
N LEU A 47 -24.47 -11.34 10.15
CA LEU A 47 -23.94 -11.29 11.52
C LEU A 47 -24.38 -12.48 12.36
N GLU A 48 -25.67 -12.80 12.37
CA GLU A 48 -26.18 -13.94 13.14
C GLU A 48 -25.67 -15.29 12.60
N SER A 49 -25.49 -15.40 11.28
CA SER A 49 -24.92 -16.61 10.67
C SER A 49 -23.46 -16.77 11.05
N ALA A 50 -22.69 -15.67 11.08
CA ALA A 50 -21.30 -15.68 11.54
C ALA A 50 -21.20 -16.06 13.02
N HIS A 51 -22.09 -15.51 13.86
CA HIS A 51 -22.17 -15.85 15.28
C HIS A 51 -22.49 -17.33 15.51
N ARG A 52 -23.47 -17.88 14.76
CA ARG A 52 -23.80 -19.31 14.79
C ARG A 52 -22.63 -20.17 14.32
N ALA A 53 -21.89 -19.75 13.30
CA ALA A 53 -20.75 -20.48 12.75
C ALA A 53 -19.54 -20.51 13.70
N ASP A 54 -19.30 -19.43 14.46
CA ASP A 54 -18.27 -19.42 15.51
C ASP A 54 -18.58 -20.41 16.64
N ASN A 55 -19.83 -20.89 16.73
CA ASN A 55 -20.32 -21.90 17.68
C ASN A 55 -19.93 -21.58 19.14
N THR A 56 -20.03 -20.29 19.48
CA THR A 56 -19.78 -19.83 20.84
C THR A 56 -21.06 -19.96 21.66
N ASN A 57 -20.98 -20.41 22.93
CA ASN A 57 -22.10 -20.37 23.88
C ASN A 57 -22.41 -18.94 24.38
N ILE A 58 -21.94 -17.92 23.66
CA ILE A 58 -21.93 -16.53 24.07
C ILE A 58 -23.14 -15.83 23.44
N PRO A 59 -23.90 -15.01 24.17
CA PRO A 59 -25.00 -14.23 23.60
C PRO A 59 -24.53 -13.33 22.44
N PHE A 60 -25.41 -13.10 21.46
CA PHE A 60 -25.08 -12.31 20.26
C PHE A 60 -24.53 -10.91 20.59
N GLU A 61 -25.09 -10.22 21.58
CA GLU A 61 -24.65 -8.88 21.99
C GLU A 61 -23.22 -8.90 22.56
N GLU A 62 -22.90 -9.88 23.42
CA GLU A 62 -21.55 -10.04 23.95
C GLU A 62 -20.58 -10.45 22.82
N TRP A 63 -21.01 -11.30 21.89
CA TRP A 63 -20.21 -11.66 20.72
C TRP A 63 -19.89 -10.45 19.83
N LEU A 64 -20.86 -9.55 19.59
CA LEU A 64 -20.66 -8.33 18.80
C LEU A 64 -19.54 -7.46 19.40
N SER A 65 -19.59 -7.22 20.71
CA SER A 65 -18.63 -6.35 21.42
C SER A 65 -17.20 -6.89 21.51
N LYS A 66 -16.95 -8.16 21.17
CA LYS A 66 -15.62 -8.78 21.32
C LYS A 66 -14.58 -8.33 20.31
N GLU A 67 -15.00 -8.00 19.10
CA GLU A 67 -14.09 -7.57 18.05
C GLU A 67 -14.76 -6.71 16.99
N LYS A 68 -13.96 -5.90 16.32
CA LYS A 68 -14.36 -5.13 15.14
C LYS A 68 -14.51 -6.04 13.91
N ARG A 69 -15.47 -5.72 13.04
CA ARG A 69 -15.82 -6.50 11.84
C ARG A 69 -16.12 -5.59 10.65
N ILE A 70 -15.76 -6.08 9.47
CA ILE A 70 -16.03 -5.41 8.19
C ILE A 70 -16.99 -6.29 7.39
N LEU A 71 -18.13 -5.73 6.99
CA LEU A 71 -19.18 -6.40 6.23
C LEU A 71 -19.24 -5.80 4.82
N LEU A 72 -19.14 -6.64 3.80
CA LEU A 72 -19.34 -6.21 2.41
C LEU A 72 -20.56 -6.91 1.79
N HIS A 73 -21.47 -6.10 1.26
CA HIS A 73 -22.64 -6.58 0.52
C HIS A 73 -22.34 -6.80 -0.95
N ALA A 74 -22.28 -8.06 -1.38
CA ALA A 74 -21.97 -8.44 -2.77
C ALA A 74 -22.92 -9.50 -3.38
N GLY A 75 -23.98 -9.92 -2.66
CA GLY A 75 -24.91 -10.97 -3.07
C GLY A 75 -25.99 -10.56 -4.08
N GLY A 76 -25.93 -9.35 -4.64
CA GLY A 76 -26.93 -8.87 -5.60
C GLY A 76 -26.93 -9.64 -6.93
N GLN A 77 -28.10 -9.76 -7.57
CA GLN A 77 -28.28 -10.49 -8.85
C GLN A 77 -27.45 -9.96 -10.03
N SER A 78 -26.87 -8.76 -9.91
CA SER A 78 -25.96 -8.17 -10.90
C SER A 78 -26.50 -8.16 -12.35
N ARG A 79 -27.81 -7.94 -12.51
CA ARG A 79 -28.51 -7.98 -13.80
C ARG A 79 -27.91 -7.09 -14.90
N ARG A 80 -27.33 -5.94 -14.51
CA ARG A 80 -26.72 -4.95 -15.42
C ARG A 80 -25.23 -5.16 -15.68
N LEU A 81 -24.63 -6.18 -15.06
CA LEU A 81 -23.29 -6.66 -15.36
C LEU A 81 -23.30 -8.21 -15.38
N PRO A 82 -24.00 -8.83 -16.35
CA PRO A 82 -24.24 -10.27 -16.35
C PRO A 82 -22.97 -11.11 -16.25
N GLY A 83 -21.89 -10.75 -16.97
CA GLY A 83 -20.64 -11.53 -17.03
C GLY A 83 -19.95 -11.76 -15.68
N TYR A 84 -20.27 -10.98 -14.65
CA TYR A 84 -19.76 -11.15 -13.28
C TYR A 84 -20.84 -11.52 -12.27
N ALA A 85 -22.09 -11.79 -12.70
CA ALA A 85 -23.15 -12.22 -11.82
C ALA A 85 -22.85 -13.57 -11.11
N PRO A 86 -22.29 -14.60 -11.77
CA PRO A 86 -21.99 -15.87 -11.11
C PRO A 86 -20.87 -15.77 -10.07
N SER A 87 -19.79 -15.02 -10.38
CA SER A 87 -18.61 -14.87 -9.51
C SER A 87 -18.70 -13.72 -8.52
N GLY A 88 -19.74 -12.90 -8.58
CA GLY A 88 -19.92 -11.70 -7.77
C GLY A 88 -19.05 -10.52 -8.23
N LYS A 89 -19.59 -9.30 -8.16
CA LYS A 89 -18.89 -8.06 -8.57
C LYS A 89 -17.59 -7.82 -7.80
N ILE A 90 -17.52 -8.24 -6.53
CA ILE A 90 -16.32 -8.07 -5.71
C ILE A 90 -15.11 -8.84 -6.26
N LEU A 91 -15.33 -9.91 -7.04
CA LEU A 91 -14.28 -10.70 -7.66
C LEU A 91 -14.05 -10.35 -9.14
N THR A 92 -14.60 -9.22 -9.60
CA THR A 92 -14.29 -8.64 -10.90
C THR A 92 -12.82 -8.25 -10.92
N PRO A 93 -12.00 -8.80 -11.86
CA PRO A 93 -10.60 -8.42 -11.99
C PRO A 93 -10.47 -6.94 -12.35
N ILE A 94 -9.50 -6.25 -11.77
CA ILE A 94 -9.26 -4.82 -12.04
C ILE A 94 -7.83 -4.65 -12.57
N PRO A 95 -7.62 -3.99 -13.73
CA PRO A 95 -6.28 -3.79 -14.26
C PRO A 95 -5.40 -3.02 -13.29
N VAL A 96 -4.15 -3.47 -13.17
CA VAL A 96 -3.10 -2.76 -12.45
C VAL A 96 -2.96 -1.33 -12.95
N PHE A 97 -2.85 -0.37 -12.05
CA PHE A 97 -2.83 1.05 -12.37
C PHE A 97 -1.45 1.47 -12.83
N ARG A 98 -1.37 2.13 -13.99
CA ARG A 98 -0.09 2.55 -14.59
C ARG A 98 0.76 3.52 -13.74
N TRP A 99 0.14 4.14 -12.74
CA TRP A 99 0.77 5.12 -11.85
C TRP A 99 1.04 4.56 -10.44
N ALA A 100 0.60 3.32 -10.17
CA ALA A 100 0.83 2.63 -8.90
C ALA A 100 2.00 1.64 -9.01
N ARG A 101 2.61 1.31 -7.88
CA ARG A 101 3.63 0.27 -7.76
C ARG A 101 3.21 -0.74 -6.70
N GLY A 102 3.65 -1.98 -6.84
CA GLY A 102 3.35 -3.06 -5.89
C GLY A 102 1.92 -3.59 -5.97
N GLN A 103 1.24 -3.39 -7.11
CA GLN A 103 -0.05 -4.02 -7.36
C GLN A 103 0.11 -5.42 -7.94
N LYS A 104 -0.81 -6.31 -7.57
CA LYS A 104 -0.84 -7.71 -8.03
C LYS A 104 -1.57 -7.80 -9.36
N LEU A 105 -1.05 -8.60 -10.30
CA LEU A 105 -1.74 -8.84 -11.58
C LEU A 105 -3.10 -9.55 -11.37
N SER A 106 -3.21 -10.29 -10.27
CA SER A 106 -4.38 -11.06 -9.86
C SER A 106 -5.44 -10.25 -9.11
N GLN A 107 -5.23 -8.94 -8.91
CA GLN A 107 -6.10 -8.09 -8.10
C GLN A 107 -7.53 -8.03 -8.65
N ASP A 108 -8.47 -7.90 -7.72
CA ASP A 108 -9.90 -7.73 -7.95
C ASP A 108 -10.45 -6.55 -7.14
N LEU A 109 -11.72 -6.22 -7.35
CA LEU A 109 -12.38 -5.11 -6.66
C LEU A 109 -12.29 -5.24 -5.13
N LEU A 110 -12.49 -6.45 -4.58
CA LEU A 110 -12.38 -6.75 -3.16
C LEU A 110 -11.00 -6.36 -2.60
N SER A 111 -9.94 -6.81 -3.26
CA SER A 111 -8.56 -6.53 -2.84
C SER A 111 -8.19 -5.04 -2.86
N LEU A 112 -8.87 -4.24 -3.69
CA LEU A 112 -8.66 -2.79 -3.76
C LEU A 112 -9.48 -2.02 -2.72
N GLN A 113 -10.65 -2.55 -2.32
CA GLN A 113 -11.55 -1.92 -1.35
C GLN A 113 -11.06 -2.07 0.10
N LEU A 114 -10.63 -3.27 0.46
CA LEU A 114 -10.37 -3.63 1.87
C LEU A 114 -9.34 -2.76 2.59
N PRO A 115 -8.21 -2.35 1.97
CA PRO A 115 -7.22 -1.54 2.67
C PRO A 115 -7.80 -0.23 3.23
N LEU A 116 -8.75 0.40 2.53
CA LEU A 116 -9.43 1.60 3.03
C LEU A 116 -10.33 1.27 4.23
N TYR A 117 -11.09 0.18 4.14
CA TYR A 117 -12.03 -0.22 5.19
C TYR A 117 -11.32 -0.65 6.48
N GLU A 118 -10.20 -1.36 6.36
CA GLU A 118 -9.35 -1.71 7.51
C GLU A 118 -8.81 -0.46 8.19
N ARG A 119 -8.29 0.51 7.42
CA ARG A 119 -7.81 1.80 7.96
C ARG A 119 -8.89 2.63 8.65
N ILE A 120 -10.13 2.60 8.12
CA ILE A 120 -11.28 3.25 8.77
C ILE A 120 -11.59 2.55 10.10
N MET A 121 -11.63 1.21 10.11
CA MET A 121 -12.01 0.43 11.27
C MET A 121 -10.94 0.48 12.39
N GLU A 122 -9.67 0.55 12.03
CA GLU A 122 -8.56 0.81 12.96
C GLU A 122 -8.68 2.18 13.65
N LYS A 123 -9.20 3.20 12.95
CA LYS A 123 -9.44 4.55 13.48
C LYS A 123 -10.75 4.70 14.25
N ALA A 124 -11.68 3.74 14.13
CA ALA A 124 -12.98 3.86 14.77
C ALA A 124 -12.84 3.78 16.29
N PRO A 125 -13.69 4.48 17.07
CA PRO A 125 -13.76 4.30 18.51
C PRO A 125 -14.14 2.86 18.90
N ASP A 126 -13.88 2.50 20.17
CA ASP A 126 -14.21 1.18 20.71
C ASP A 126 -15.73 0.94 20.82
N SER A 127 -16.55 1.99 20.73
CA SER A 127 -18.01 1.89 20.68
C SER A 127 -18.55 1.37 19.33
N LEU A 128 -17.76 1.44 18.26
CA LEU A 128 -18.13 1.08 16.90
C LEU A 128 -17.44 -0.22 16.48
N HIS A 129 -18.20 -1.32 16.44
CA HIS A 129 -17.67 -2.64 16.11
C HIS A 129 -17.99 -3.11 14.68
N THR A 130 -18.93 -2.46 13.99
CA THR A 130 -19.45 -2.97 12.70
C THR A 130 -19.30 -1.93 11.60
N LEU A 131 -18.50 -2.22 10.57
CA LEU A 131 -18.46 -1.45 9.32
C LEU A 131 -19.26 -2.17 8.25
N ILE A 132 -20.22 -1.48 7.62
CA ILE A 132 -20.99 -1.98 6.47
C ILE A 132 -20.56 -1.22 5.23
N ALA A 133 -20.19 -1.94 4.18
CA ALA A 133 -19.76 -1.39 2.90
C ALA A 133 -20.47 -2.03 1.69
N SER A 134 -20.65 -1.26 0.60
CA SER A 134 -21.08 -1.84 -0.69
C SER A 134 -19.92 -2.57 -1.39
N GLY A 135 -20.23 -3.72 -1.98
CA GLY A 135 -19.26 -4.53 -2.74
C GLY A 135 -19.03 -4.07 -4.17
N ASP A 136 -19.76 -3.07 -4.68
CA ASP A 136 -19.68 -2.65 -6.09
C ASP A 136 -19.15 -1.22 -6.31
N VAL A 137 -18.50 -0.65 -5.29
CA VAL A 137 -17.90 0.69 -5.34
C VAL A 137 -16.44 0.64 -4.94
N TYR A 138 -15.56 1.22 -5.75
CA TYR A 138 -14.18 1.45 -5.35
C TYR A 138 -14.03 2.90 -4.88
N ILE A 139 -13.53 3.07 -3.67
CA ILE A 139 -13.36 4.37 -3.03
C ILE A 139 -11.88 4.59 -2.76
N ARG A 140 -11.38 5.77 -3.08
CA ARG A 140 -9.99 6.18 -2.78
C ARG A 140 -10.01 7.40 -1.89
N SER A 141 -9.09 7.45 -0.92
CA SER A 141 -8.81 8.63 -0.10
C SER A 141 -7.43 9.13 -0.46
N ASN A 142 -7.33 10.35 -0.98
CA ASN A 142 -6.04 10.96 -1.34
C ASN A 142 -5.42 11.75 -0.16
N GLU A 143 -6.18 11.94 0.91
CA GLU A 143 -5.77 12.64 2.12
C GLU A 143 -5.88 11.73 3.36
N PRO A 144 -5.20 12.08 4.48
CA PRO A 144 -5.31 11.35 5.73
C PRO A 144 -6.74 11.29 6.24
N LEU A 145 -7.15 10.13 6.75
CA LEU A 145 -8.47 9.95 7.35
C LEU A 145 -8.62 10.81 8.61
N GLN A 146 -9.75 11.49 8.72
CA GLN A 146 -10.16 12.28 9.90
C GLN A 146 -10.35 11.38 11.13
N GLU A 147 -10.45 12.02 12.31
CA GLU A 147 -10.92 11.33 13.51
C GLU A 147 -12.40 10.96 13.37
N ILE A 148 -12.76 9.80 13.89
CA ILE A 148 -14.12 9.28 13.83
C ILE A 148 -14.80 9.64 15.16
N PRO A 149 -15.88 10.43 15.14
CA PRO A 149 -16.57 10.87 16.35
C PRO A 149 -17.33 9.72 17.01
N GLU A 150 -17.55 9.84 18.32
CA GLU A 150 -18.46 8.97 19.07
C GLU A 150 -19.91 9.23 18.65
N ALA A 151 -20.57 8.22 18.07
CA ALA A 151 -21.99 8.23 17.71
C ALA A 151 -22.49 6.79 17.58
N ASP A 152 -23.82 6.58 17.66
CA ASP A 152 -24.40 5.24 17.45
C ASP A 152 -24.27 4.79 15.99
N VAL A 153 -24.31 5.73 15.05
CA VAL A 153 -24.11 5.52 13.60
C VAL A 153 -23.20 6.61 13.04
N VAL A 154 -22.20 6.22 12.26
CA VAL A 154 -21.33 7.16 11.53
C VAL A 154 -21.37 6.84 10.04
N CYS A 155 -21.82 7.79 9.24
CA CYS A 155 -21.92 7.64 7.79
C CYS A 155 -20.82 8.43 7.08
N TYR A 156 -20.11 7.79 6.16
CA TYR A 156 -19.20 8.50 5.27
C TYR A 156 -19.90 8.98 4.01
N GLY A 157 -19.50 10.13 3.51
CA GLY A 157 -19.94 10.60 2.20
C GLY A 157 -18.94 11.49 1.49
N LEU A 158 -19.32 11.94 0.30
CA LEU A 158 -18.51 12.82 -0.54
C LEU A 158 -19.22 14.12 -0.90
N TRP A 159 -18.42 15.17 -1.02
CA TRP A 159 -18.84 16.40 -1.67
C TRP A 159 -18.91 16.14 -3.17
N VAL A 160 -20.10 16.24 -3.74
CA VAL A 160 -20.32 16.09 -5.19
C VAL A 160 -21.24 17.19 -5.71
N ASP A 161 -21.15 17.45 -7.01
CA ASP A 161 -22.08 18.35 -7.69
C ASP A 161 -23.51 17.80 -7.66
N SER A 162 -24.49 18.71 -7.66
CA SER A 162 -25.92 18.38 -7.55
C SER A 162 -26.42 17.42 -8.63
N SER A 163 -25.77 17.37 -9.80
CA SER A 163 -26.13 16.44 -10.87
C SER A 163 -25.86 14.97 -10.51
N LEU A 164 -24.71 14.70 -9.86
CA LEU A 164 -24.36 13.36 -9.37
C LEU A 164 -25.29 12.96 -8.22
N ALA A 165 -25.69 13.92 -7.39
CA ALA A 165 -26.54 13.67 -6.23
C ALA A 165 -27.90 13.02 -6.58
N THR A 166 -28.45 13.26 -7.77
CA THR A 166 -29.78 12.75 -8.15
C THR A 166 -29.86 11.23 -8.33
N HIS A 167 -28.72 10.55 -8.46
CA HIS A 167 -28.65 9.11 -8.66
C HIS A 167 -28.30 8.31 -7.39
N HIS A 168 -27.97 8.99 -6.31
CA HIS A 168 -27.44 8.41 -5.07
C HIS A 168 -28.28 8.79 -3.84
N GLY A 169 -28.00 8.14 -2.71
CA GLY A 169 -28.50 8.58 -1.41
C GLY A 169 -27.76 9.84 -0.97
N ILE A 170 -28.47 10.78 -0.35
CA ILE A 170 -27.92 12.06 0.12
C ILE A 170 -28.18 12.22 1.60
N PHE A 171 -27.10 12.43 2.36
CA PHE A 171 -27.18 12.89 3.73
C PHE A 171 -27.37 14.41 3.75
N VAL A 172 -28.35 14.86 4.51
CA VAL A 172 -28.70 16.28 4.63
C VAL A 172 -28.39 16.73 6.05
N SER A 173 -27.58 17.77 6.18
CA SER A 173 -27.23 18.39 7.46
C SER A 173 -27.46 19.90 7.43
N LYS A 174 -27.81 20.48 8.57
CA LYS A 174 -27.97 21.94 8.70
C LYS A 174 -26.61 22.61 8.56
N ARG A 175 -26.57 23.79 7.93
CA ARG A 175 -25.34 24.61 7.83
C ARG A 175 -24.69 24.93 9.17
N THR A 176 -25.48 25.01 10.24
CA THR A 176 -25.01 25.26 11.61
C THR A 176 -24.39 24.04 12.29
N THR A 177 -24.71 22.83 11.82
CA THR A 177 -24.28 21.55 12.40
C THR A 177 -23.95 20.55 11.28
N PRO A 178 -22.90 20.81 10.47
CA PRO A 178 -22.63 20.06 9.24
C PRO A 178 -22.28 18.59 9.48
N HIS A 179 -21.82 18.23 10.68
CA HIS A 179 -21.37 16.89 11.06
C HIS A 179 -22.49 15.99 11.61
N ARG A 180 -23.71 16.50 11.78
CA ARG A 180 -24.85 15.77 12.35
C ARG A 180 -25.93 15.60 11.29
N LEU A 181 -26.45 14.38 11.15
CA LEU A 181 -27.52 14.09 10.20
C LEU A 181 -28.82 14.73 10.66
N ASP A 182 -29.44 15.54 9.81
CA ASP A 182 -30.81 15.99 10.02
C ASP A 182 -31.79 14.98 9.42
N PHE A 183 -31.60 14.63 8.14
CA PHE A 183 -32.35 13.56 7.47
C PHE A 183 -31.63 13.06 6.22
N MET A 184 -32.08 11.92 5.68
CA MET A 184 -31.57 11.34 4.44
C MET A 184 -32.60 11.46 3.31
N LEU A 185 -32.13 11.57 2.07
CA LEU A 185 -32.93 11.50 0.84
C LEU A 185 -32.42 10.38 -0.06
N GLN A 186 -33.32 9.72 -0.79
CA GLN A 186 -32.96 8.69 -1.75
C GLN A 186 -33.25 9.16 -3.18
N LYS A 187 -32.21 9.36 -3.99
CA LYS A 187 -32.32 9.78 -5.40
C LYS A 187 -33.21 11.02 -5.60
N PRO A 188 -32.92 12.12 -4.88
CA PRO A 188 -33.75 13.33 -4.94
C PRO A 188 -33.68 14.00 -6.32
N SER A 189 -34.67 14.83 -6.63
CA SER A 189 -34.65 15.65 -7.85
C SER A 189 -33.74 16.87 -7.67
N LEU A 190 -33.29 17.48 -8.78
CA LEU A 190 -32.54 18.75 -8.73
C LEU A 190 -33.36 19.89 -8.11
N GLU A 191 -34.68 19.88 -8.31
CA GLU A 191 -35.60 20.86 -7.76
C GLU A 191 -35.67 20.75 -6.23
N GLU A 192 -35.83 19.54 -5.70
CA GLU A 192 -35.85 19.27 -4.26
C GLU A 192 -34.53 19.69 -3.58
N LEU A 193 -33.38 19.38 -4.20
CA LEU A 193 -32.08 19.83 -3.71
C LEU A 193 -31.94 21.36 -3.75
N GLY A 194 -32.48 22.01 -4.79
CA GLY A 194 -32.46 23.46 -4.95
C GLY A 194 -33.23 24.19 -3.84
N GLU A 195 -34.40 23.69 -3.47
CA GLU A 195 -35.22 24.25 -2.38
C GLU A 195 -34.52 24.16 -1.02
N LEU A 196 -33.83 23.04 -0.76
CA LEU A 196 -33.14 22.79 0.51
C LEU A 196 -31.78 23.49 0.63
N ALA A 197 -31.14 23.85 -0.48
CA ALA A 197 -29.75 24.35 -0.52
C ALA A 197 -29.49 25.62 0.30
N GLN A 198 -30.52 26.42 0.57
CA GLN A 198 -30.39 27.65 1.37
C GLN A 198 -30.00 27.34 2.82
N ASN A 199 -30.60 26.33 3.43
CA ASN A 199 -30.44 26.03 4.87
C ASN A 199 -29.58 24.79 5.12
N TYR A 200 -29.44 23.93 4.11
CA TYR A 200 -28.82 22.63 4.22
C TYR A 200 -27.55 22.50 3.40
N ILE A 201 -26.77 21.49 3.78
CA ILE A 201 -25.59 21.02 3.10
C ILE A 201 -25.82 19.53 2.77
N PHE A 202 -25.33 19.11 1.61
CA PHE A 202 -25.57 17.77 1.06
C PHE A 202 -24.28 16.99 0.94
N LEU A 203 -24.27 15.76 1.45
CA LEU A 203 -23.18 14.83 1.28
C LEU A 203 -23.69 13.56 0.60
N MET A 204 -23.04 13.13 -0.48
CA MET A 204 -23.42 11.90 -1.17
C MET A 204 -22.99 10.69 -0.37
N ASP A 205 -23.93 9.78 -0.12
CA ASP A 205 -23.65 8.49 0.50
C ASP A 205 -22.75 7.65 -0.42
N ILE A 206 -21.61 7.23 0.12
CA ILE A 206 -20.68 6.32 -0.58
C ILE A 206 -20.85 4.87 -0.16
N GLY A 207 -21.81 4.58 0.72
CA GLY A 207 -22.12 3.25 1.20
C GLY A 207 -21.07 2.71 2.14
N ILE A 208 -20.47 3.54 3.01
CA ILE A 208 -19.63 3.12 4.15
C ILE A 208 -20.25 3.65 5.45
N TRP A 209 -20.72 2.74 6.30
CA TRP A 209 -21.46 3.04 7.52
C TRP A 209 -20.82 2.30 8.69
N LEU A 210 -20.52 2.99 9.78
CA LEU A 210 -20.10 2.38 11.05
C LEU A 210 -21.28 2.36 12.01
N LEU A 211 -21.53 1.23 12.66
CA LEU A 211 -22.62 1.03 13.59
C LEU A 211 -22.08 0.55 14.94
N SER A 212 -22.66 1.12 16.00
CA SER A 212 -22.56 0.62 17.37
C SER A 212 -23.35 -0.68 17.54
N ASP A 213 -23.05 -1.43 18.59
CA ASP A 213 -23.79 -2.67 18.91
C ASP A 213 -25.29 -2.39 19.15
N LYS A 214 -25.61 -1.23 19.73
CA LYS A 214 -26.99 -0.74 19.91
C LYS A 214 -27.68 -0.56 18.56
N ALA A 215 -27.04 0.12 17.61
CA ALA A 215 -27.60 0.34 16.28
C ALA A 215 -27.81 -0.98 15.52
N VAL A 216 -26.85 -1.92 15.62
CA VAL A 216 -26.96 -3.26 15.03
C VAL A 216 -28.13 -4.03 15.62
N ASN A 217 -28.32 -4.02 16.94
CA ASN A 217 -29.43 -4.69 17.59
C ASN A 217 -30.78 -4.11 17.16
N TRP A 218 -30.87 -2.80 17.00
CA TRP A 218 -32.11 -2.16 16.56
C TRP A 218 -32.40 -2.43 15.08
N LEU A 219 -31.38 -2.41 14.23
CA LEU A 219 -31.48 -2.89 12.84
C LEU A 219 -32.01 -4.33 12.80
N ALA A 220 -31.42 -5.22 13.59
CA ALA A 220 -31.81 -6.63 13.66
C ALA A 220 -33.29 -6.80 14.03
N ARG A 221 -33.79 -6.08 15.03
CA ARG A 221 -35.22 -6.13 15.42
C ARG A 221 -36.16 -5.76 14.27
N ARG A 222 -35.80 -4.76 13.44
CA ARG A 222 -36.60 -4.38 12.27
C ARG A 222 -36.51 -5.37 11.12
N SER A 223 -35.49 -6.23 11.10
CA SER A 223 -35.36 -7.29 10.09
C SER A 223 -36.36 -8.44 10.28
N TYR A 224 -37.11 -8.46 11.39
CA TYR A 224 -38.10 -9.50 11.69
C TYR A 224 -39.53 -8.97 11.69
N THR A 225 -40.49 -9.87 11.46
CA THR A 225 -41.91 -9.60 11.68
C THR A 225 -42.27 -9.70 13.16
N ASN A 226 -43.15 -8.82 13.64
CA ASN A 226 -43.66 -8.84 15.01
C ASN A 226 -44.43 -10.14 15.34
N VAL A 227 -44.96 -10.83 14.32
CA VAL A 227 -45.69 -12.09 14.44
C VAL A 227 -44.82 -13.20 13.85
N GLY A 228 -44.43 -14.18 14.66
CA GLY A 228 -43.76 -15.41 14.22
C GLY A 228 -42.24 -15.35 14.04
N GLN A 229 -41.57 -14.21 14.32
CA GLN A 229 -40.12 -14.04 14.16
C GLN A 229 -39.57 -14.50 12.80
N GLN A 230 -40.35 -14.27 11.73
CA GLN A 230 -39.87 -14.53 10.38
C GLN A 230 -39.10 -13.31 9.87
N MET A 231 -37.94 -13.52 9.24
CA MET A 231 -37.23 -12.40 8.61
C MET A 231 -38.07 -11.80 7.48
N LYS A 232 -38.08 -10.47 7.38
CA LYS A 232 -38.69 -9.71 6.28
C LYS A 232 -37.61 -8.96 5.50
N ALA A 233 -37.95 -8.56 4.28
CA ALA A 233 -37.13 -7.62 3.52
C ALA A 233 -37.06 -6.29 4.29
N TYR A 234 -35.85 -5.84 4.61
CA TYR A 234 -35.61 -4.55 5.24
C TYR A 234 -34.36 -3.92 4.62
N ASP A 235 -34.50 -2.74 4.03
CA ASP A 235 -33.42 -2.06 3.33
C ASP A 235 -32.69 -1.02 4.21
N LEU A 236 -31.36 -1.09 4.22
CA LEU A 236 -30.51 -0.21 5.01
C LEU A 236 -30.63 1.26 4.59
N TYR A 237 -30.75 1.53 3.29
CA TYR A 237 -30.69 2.90 2.76
C TYR A 237 -32.08 3.54 2.68
N SER A 238 -33.08 2.79 2.21
CA SER A 238 -34.44 3.31 1.94
C SER A 238 -35.42 3.15 3.10
N GLU A 239 -35.10 2.34 4.12
CA GLU A 239 -35.95 2.22 5.30
C GLU A 239 -35.20 2.64 6.57
N PHE A 240 -34.09 1.97 6.90
CA PHE A 240 -33.32 2.29 8.11
C PHE A 240 -32.74 3.71 8.02
N GLY A 241 -32.04 4.04 6.93
CA GLY A 241 -31.43 5.36 6.72
C GLY A 241 -32.43 6.52 6.72
N LEU A 242 -33.63 6.33 6.16
CA LEU A 242 -34.68 7.36 6.19
C LEU A 242 -35.31 7.55 7.58
N ALA A 243 -35.11 6.62 8.50
CA ALA A 243 -35.53 6.73 9.91
C ALA A 243 -34.45 7.34 10.81
N LEU A 244 -33.29 7.70 10.28
CA LEU A 244 -32.18 8.31 11.01
C LEU A 244 -32.15 9.84 10.88
N GLY A 245 -31.58 10.49 11.89
CA GLY A 245 -31.36 11.93 11.94
C GLY A 245 -32.29 12.67 12.90
N ASP A 246 -32.10 13.98 13.02
CA ASP A 246 -32.85 14.85 13.93
C ASP A 246 -34.30 15.10 13.47
N THR A 247 -34.54 15.14 12.15
CA THR A 247 -35.87 15.32 11.55
C THR A 247 -36.14 14.27 10.44
N PRO A 248 -36.20 12.99 10.82
CA PRO A 248 -36.19 11.87 9.87
C PRO A 248 -37.44 11.82 9.00
N ARG A 249 -37.32 11.22 7.81
CA ARG A 249 -38.44 11.07 6.85
C ARG A 249 -39.39 9.94 7.23
N ILE A 250 -38.87 8.92 7.93
CA ILE A 250 -39.66 7.83 8.50
C ILE A 250 -39.65 7.97 10.02
N ASN A 251 -40.85 7.99 10.62
CA ASN A 251 -40.99 8.05 12.07
C ASN A 251 -40.90 6.64 12.68
N ASP A 252 -39.83 6.37 13.44
CA ASP A 252 -39.61 5.15 14.21
C ASP A 252 -39.05 5.56 15.59
N PRO A 253 -39.89 5.60 16.64
CA PRO A 253 -39.53 6.20 17.93
C PRO A 253 -38.28 5.62 18.61
N GLU A 254 -37.88 4.39 18.29
CA GLU A 254 -36.60 3.86 18.79
C GLU A 254 -35.47 4.32 17.89
N LEU A 255 -35.52 4.09 16.56
CA LEU A 255 -34.42 4.46 15.66
C LEU A 255 -34.10 5.96 15.68
N ASN A 256 -35.11 6.80 15.89
CA ASN A 256 -34.93 8.25 16.00
C ASN A 256 -34.10 8.67 17.24
N GLN A 257 -33.84 7.76 18.19
CA GLN A 257 -32.98 8.00 19.36
C GLN A 257 -31.49 7.69 19.09
N LEU A 258 -31.15 7.12 17.93
CA LEU A 258 -29.76 6.87 17.57
C LEU A 258 -29.06 8.19 17.26
N THR A 259 -27.88 8.41 17.84
CA THR A 259 -27.04 9.54 17.47
C THR A 259 -26.35 9.25 16.14
N VAL A 260 -26.44 10.18 15.19
CA VAL A 260 -25.90 9.98 13.83
C VAL A 260 -24.95 11.10 13.44
N ALA A 261 -23.71 10.72 13.17
CA ALA A 261 -22.68 11.62 12.65
C ALA A 261 -22.43 11.34 11.16
N ILE A 262 -22.09 12.40 10.42
CA ILE A 262 -21.70 12.31 9.01
C ILE A 262 -20.29 12.84 8.86
N LEU A 263 -19.41 12.09 8.19
CA LEU A 263 -18.08 12.53 7.83
C LEU A 263 -17.86 12.59 6.32
N PRO A 264 -17.33 13.70 5.80
CA PRO A 264 -16.81 13.72 4.44
C PRO A 264 -15.53 12.88 4.37
N LEU A 265 -15.37 12.09 3.31
CA LEU A 265 -14.09 11.42 3.04
C LEU A 265 -13.12 12.43 2.37
N PRO A 266 -12.00 12.80 3.03
CA PRO A 266 -11.10 13.84 2.54
C PRO A 266 -10.40 13.45 1.23
N GLY A 267 -10.42 14.35 0.24
CA GLY A 267 -9.90 14.09 -1.10
C GLY A 267 -10.46 12.81 -1.74
N GLY A 268 -11.69 12.44 -1.37
CA GLY A 268 -12.25 11.14 -1.71
C GLY A 268 -12.73 11.05 -3.16
N GLU A 269 -12.44 9.93 -3.79
CA GLU A 269 -12.87 9.61 -5.16
C GLU A 269 -13.79 8.38 -5.14
N PHE A 270 -14.85 8.41 -5.95
CA PHE A 270 -15.87 7.38 -6.02
C PHE A 270 -15.98 6.79 -7.41
N TYR A 271 -15.85 5.47 -7.51
CA TYR A 271 -15.88 4.72 -8.75
C TYR A 271 -16.88 3.58 -8.65
N HIS A 272 -17.96 3.63 -9.42
CA HIS A 272 -19.00 2.61 -9.40
C HIS A 272 -18.67 1.48 -10.40
N TYR A 273 -18.95 0.24 -10.04
CA TYR A 273 -18.72 -0.97 -10.85
C TYR A 273 -20.01 -1.78 -11.03
N GLY A 274 -21.17 -1.11 -10.96
CA GLY A 274 -22.46 -1.78 -10.93
C GLY A 274 -23.03 -2.20 -12.29
N THR A 275 -22.51 -1.66 -13.40
CA THR A 275 -22.99 -1.89 -14.77
C THR A 275 -21.84 -2.03 -15.77
N SER A 276 -22.11 -2.57 -16.97
CA SER A 276 -21.11 -2.68 -18.04
C SER A 276 -20.47 -1.34 -18.45
N PRO A 277 -21.22 -0.23 -18.61
CA PRO A 277 -20.62 1.08 -18.88
C PRO A 277 -19.75 1.62 -17.75
N GLU A 278 -20.20 1.43 -16.50
CA GLU A 278 -19.47 1.90 -15.32
C GLU A 278 -18.16 1.13 -15.11
N LEU A 279 -18.14 -0.19 -15.37
CA LEU A 279 -16.93 -1.00 -15.35
C LEU A 279 -15.80 -0.37 -16.18
N LEU A 280 -16.09 0.05 -17.41
CA LEU A 280 -15.10 0.65 -18.30
C LEU A 280 -14.81 2.11 -17.93
N SER A 281 -15.84 2.93 -17.71
CA SER A 281 -15.66 4.36 -17.42
C SER A 281 -14.94 4.61 -16.10
N SER A 282 -15.26 3.87 -15.04
CA SER A 282 -14.56 3.90 -13.75
C SER A 282 -13.11 3.45 -13.91
N THR A 283 -12.86 2.32 -14.58
CA THR A 283 -11.49 1.83 -14.80
C THR A 283 -10.68 2.80 -15.64
N LEU A 284 -11.27 3.40 -16.67
CA LEU A 284 -10.63 4.41 -17.51
C LEU A 284 -10.28 5.67 -16.71
N ALA A 285 -11.20 6.15 -15.87
CA ALA A 285 -10.98 7.29 -15.00
C ALA A 285 -9.81 7.04 -14.05
N VAL A 286 -9.78 5.88 -13.38
CA VAL A 286 -8.70 5.50 -12.47
C VAL A 286 -7.37 5.35 -13.23
N GLN A 287 -7.34 4.71 -14.40
CA GLN A 287 -6.10 4.54 -15.19
C GLN A 287 -5.52 5.87 -15.68
N ASN A 288 -6.38 6.82 -16.01
CA ASN A 288 -5.99 8.13 -16.51
C ASN A 288 -5.84 9.21 -15.43
N LEU A 289 -5.81 8.84 -14.15
CA LEU A 289 -5.48 9.77 -13.07
C LEU A 289 -4.13 10.45 -13.36
N VAL A 290 -4.18 11.78 -13.46
CA VAL A 290 -3.01 12.60 -13.73
C VAL A 290 -2.41 13.03 -12.40
N ARG A 291 -1.40 12.30 -11.92
CA ARG A 291 -0.64 12.73 -10.74
C ARG A 291 0.26 13.93 -11.02
N ASP A 292 0.76 14.08 -12.25
CA ASP A 292 1.54 15.25 -12.67
C ASP A 292 1.38 15.53 -14.18
N GLN A 293 0.73 16.64 -14.52
CA GLN A 293 0.57 17.07 -15.91
C GLN A 293 1.93 17.38 -16.58
N ARG A 294 2.95 17.78 -15.81
CA ARG A 294 4.31 18.08 -16.32
C ARG A 294 5.02 16.81 -16.78
N ALA A 295 4.84 15.71 -16.04
CA ALA A 295 5.38 14.40 -16.42
C ALA A 295 4.76 13.86 -17.72
N ILE A 296 3.48 14.14 -17.99
CA ILE A 296 2.81 13.77 -19.26
C ILE A 296 3.39 14.54 -20.44
N MET A 297 3.62 15.85 -20.29
CA MET A 297 4.21 16.70 -21.34
C MET A 297 5.66 16.31 -21.65
N GLN A 298 6.47 15.98 -20.63
CA GLN A 298 7.86 15.56 -20.81
C GLN A 298 8.01 14.14 -21.37
N ARG A 299 7.11 13.21 -21.00
CA ARG A 299 7.22 11.78 -21.37
C ARG A 299 6.36 11.36 -22.58
N ARG A 300 5.62 12.28 -23.22
CA ARG A 300 4.71 12.00 -24.37
C ARG A 300 3.76 10.81 -24.13
N VAL A 301 3.27 10.65 -22.90
CA VAL A 301 2.43 9.50 -22.52
C VAL A 301 1.02 9.73 -23.07
N LYS A 302 0.59 8.91 -24.03
CA LYS A 302 -0.79 8.95 -24.54
C LYS A 302 -1.79 8.54 -23.44
N PRO A 303 -3.00 9.13 -23.40
CA PRO A 303 -4.08 8.63 -22.53
C PRO A 303 -4.35 7.15 -22.80
N HIS A 304 -4.62 6.39 -21.74
CA HIS A 304 -5.00 4.99 -21.89
C HIS A 304 -6.36 4.93 -22.61
N PRO A 305 -6.52 4.10 -23.66
CA PRO A 305 -7.81 3.92 -24.32
C PRO A 305 -8.79 3.16 -23.42
N ALA A 306 -10.09 3.25 -23.70
CA ALA A 306 -11.13 2.44 -23.02
C ALA A 306 -11.13 0.99 -23.54
N ILE A 307 -9.96 0.35 -23.54
CA ILE A 307 -9.73 -1.01 -24.03
C ILE A 307 -8.94 -1.75 -22.95
N PHE A 308 -9.56 -2.75 -22.34
CA PHE A 308 -8.97 -3.51 -21.24
C PHE A 308 -8.96 -5.00 -21.60
N VAL A 309 -7.77 -5.59 -21.53
CA VAL A 309 -7.55 -7.03 -21.77
C VAL A 309 -6.89 -7.61 -20.53
N GLN A 310 -7.52 -8.62 -19.92
CA GLN A 310 -7.04 -9.24 -18.70
C GLN A 310 -7.19 -10.75 -18.72
N ASN A 311 -6.21 -11.48 -18.18
CA ASN A 311 -6.25 -12.95 -18.11
C ASN A 311 -6.71 -13.56 -19.45
N SER A 312 -6.20 -13.07 -20.58
CA SER A 312 -6.73 -13.40 -21.91
C SER A 312 -5.62 -13.53 -22.94
N GLU A 313 -5.88 -14.34 -23.95
CA GLU A 313 -5.11 -14.44 -25.17
C GLU A 313 -5.91 -13.82 -26.32
N VAL A 314 -5.39 -12.75 -26.90
CA VAL A 314 -6.07 -11.98 -27.94
C VAL A 314 -5.12 -11.85 -29.13
N GLU A 315 -5.48 -12.48 -30.24
CA GLU A 315 -4.66 -12.48 -31.44
C GLU A 315 -5.00 -11.30 -32.38
N ILE A 316 -6.25 -10.83 -32.34
CA ILE A 316 -6.69 -9.68 -33.14
C ILE A 316 -5.95 -8.41 -32.75
N THR A 317 -5.77 -7.51 -33.71
CA THR A 317 -5.25 -6.17 -33.44
C THR A 317 -6.38 -5.24 -33.03
N LEU A 318 -6.33 -4.71 -31.81
CA LEU A 318 -7.27 -3.70 -31.33
C LEU A 318 -6.79 -2.31 -31.75
N THR A 319 -7.66 -1.53 -32.38
CA THR A 319 -7.37 -0.16 -32.85
C THR A 319 -8.23 0.87 -32.10
N PRO A 320 -7.98 2.18 -32.25
CA PRO A 320 -8.88 3.22 -31.74
C PRO A 320 -10.32 3.13 -32.27
N ASP A 321 -10.57 2.38 -33.36
CA ASP A 321 -11.91 2.12 -33.89
C ASP A 321 -12.69 1.09 -33.06
N ASN A 322 -12.06 0.52 -32.04
CA ASN A 322 -12.63 -0.40 -31.06
C ASN A 322 -12.81 0.26 -29.68
N PRO A 323 -13.54 1.38 -29.53
CA PRO A 323 -13.70 2.02 -28.23
C PRO A 323 -14.58 1.16 -27.31
N GLU A 324 -14.32 1.29 -26.01
CA GLU A 324 -15.16 0.72 -24.94
C GLU A 324 -15.22 -0.83 -25.01
N ILE A 325 -14.06 -1.49 -24.99
CA ILE A 325 -13.94 -2.95 -24.97
C ILE A 325 -13.35 -3.44 -23.64
N TRP A 326 -13.98 -4.47 -23.10
CA TRP A 326 -13.50 -5.26 -21.96
C TRP A 326 -13.42 -6.73 -22.35
N ILE A 327 -12.21 -7.30 -22.33
CA ILE A 327 -11.96 -8.72 -22.62
C ILE A 327 -11.30 -9.35 -21.39
N GLU A 328 -11.94 -10.35 -20.80
CA GLU A 328 -11.44 -11.00 -19.59
C GLU A 328 -11.65 -12.52 -19.57
N ASN A 329 -10.62 -13.29 -19.21
CA ASN A 329 -10.69 -14.76 -19.18
C ASN A 329 -11.07 -15.37 -20.54
N CYS A 330 -10.46 -14.89 -21.62
CA CYS A 330 -10.85 -15.20 -22.99
C CYS A 330 -9.69 -15.67 -23.87
N HIS A 331 -9.99 -16.56 -24.81
CA HIS A 331 -9.21 -16.77 -26.03
C HIS A 331 -9.95 -16.19 -27.24
N ILE A 332 -9.39 -15.17 -27.88
CA ILE A 332 -9.95 -14.47 -29.04
C ILE A 332 -9.01 -14.64 -30.24
N PRO A 333 -9.27 -15.60 -31.16
CA PRO A 333 -8.44 -15.83 -32.33
C PRO A 333 -8.63 -14.75 -33.40
N ASN A 334 -7.70 -14.69 -34.36
CA ASN A 334 -7.70 -13.72 -35.48
C ASN A 334 -8.96 -13.73 -36.36
N SER A 335 -9.73 -14.82 -36.32
CA SER A 335 -10.99 -14.99 -37.06
C SER A 335 -12.16 -14.17 -36.52
N TRP A 336 -12.04 -13.56 -35.34
CA TRP A 336 -13.09 -12.74 -34.74
C TRP A 336 -13.09 -11.32 -35.30
N LYS A 337 -14.28 -10.71 -35.35
CA LYS A 337 -14.48 -9.28 -35.63
C LYS A 337 -15.18 -8.64 -34.44
N LEU A 338 -14.49 -7.72 -33.78
CA LEU A 338 -15.02 -6.94 -32.67
C LEU A 338 -15.39 -5.53 -33.11
N SER A 339 -16.39 -4.95 -32.46
CA SER A 339 -16.87 -3.59 -32.74
C SER A 339 -16.54 -2.67 -31.56
N SER A 340 -17.56 -2.11 -30.89
CA SER A 340 -17.43 -1.19 -29.76
C SER A 340 -18.52 -1.46 -28.72
N ARG A 341 -18.28 -1.01 -27.47
CA ARG A 341 -19.19 -1.19 -26.32
C ARG A 341 -19.47 -2.66 -26.03
N GLN A 342 -18.41 -3.39 -25.67
CA GLN A 342 -18.46 -4.84 -25.52
C GLN A 342 -17.78 -5.27 -24.21
N VAL A 343 -18.45 -6.17 -23.50
CA VAL A 343 -17.87 -6.94 -22.39
C VAL A 343 -17.88 -8.40 -22.82
N ILE A 344 -16.68 -8.99 -22.90
CA ILE A 344 -16.47 -10.35 -23.39
C ILE A 344 -15.75 -11.13 -22.29
N THR A 345 -16.40 -12.15 -21.75
CA THR A 345 -15.83 -12.92 -20.63
C THR A 345 -15.92 -14.44 -20.80
N GLY A 346 -14.93 -15.15 -20.27
CA GLY A 346 -14.98 -16.61 -20.10
C GLY A 346 -14.84 -17.44 -21.37
N ILE A 347 -14.45 -16.85 -22.50
CA ILE A 347 -14.36 -17.55 -23.79
C ILE A 347 -13.23 -18.61 -23.74
N PRO A 348 -13.53 -19.92 -23.83
CA PRO A 348 -12.50 -20.95 -23.78
C PRO A 348 -11.66 -20.96 -25.06
N HIS A 349 -10.51 -21.64 -25.03
CA HIS A 349 -9.70 -21.85 -26.23
C HIS A 349 -10.53 -22.45 -27.38
N ASN A 350 -10.46 -21.82 -28.56
CA ASN A 350 -11.35 -22.07 -29.69
C ASN A 350 -10.73 -21.59 -31.02
N ASN A 351 -11.30 -22.03 -32.14
CA ASN A 351 -10.96 -21.56 -33.50
C ASN A 351 -12.19 -21.00 -34.23
N TRP A 352 -13.12 -20.37 -33.50
CA TRP A 352 -14.40 -19.94 -34.05
C TRP A 352 -14.27 -18.67 -34.89
N THR A 353 -15.21 -18.45 -35.82
CA THR A 353 -15.33 -17.21 -36.59
C THR A 353 -16.57 -16.46 -36.12
N ILE A 354 -16.42 -15.43 -35.28
CA ILE A 354 -17.54 -14.69 -34.69
C ILE A 354 -17.46 -13.21 -35.07
N ASN A 355 -18.57 -12.64 -35.54
CA ASN A 355 -18.71 -11.20 -35.77
C ASN A 355 -19.59 -10.56 -34.70
N LEU A 356 -18.98 -9.99 -33.66
CA LEU A 356 -19.71 -9.42 -32.53
C LEU A 356 -20.12 -7.96 -32.83
N PRO A 357 -21.42 -7.66 -33.01
CA PRO A 357 -21.89 -6.32 -33.37
C PRO A 357 -21.71 -5.31 -32.22
N LYS A 358 -21.79 -4.02 -32.57
CA LYS A 358 -21.74 -2.92 -31.59
C LYS A 358 -22.80 -3.09 -30.50
N GLY A 359 -22.40 -2.94 -29.23
CA GLY A 359 -23.31 -3.00 -28.08
C GLY A 359 -23.74 -4.41 -27.69
N VAL A 360 -23.28 -5.46 -28.39
CA VAL A 360 -23.53 -6.85 -28.01
C VAL A 360 -22.35 -7.39 -27.22
N CYS A 361 -22.63 -7.89 -26.04
CA CYS A 361 -21.69 -8.52 -25.11
C CYS A 361 -21.88 -10.04 -25.13
N LEU A 362 -20.88 -10.77 -24.64
CA LEU A 362 -20.91 -12.23 -24.59
C LEU A 362 -20.16 -12.72 -23.35
N ASP A 363 -20.82 -13.50 -22.51
CA ASP A 363 -20.16 -14.30 -21.48
C ASP A 363 -20.37 -15.79 -21.71
N ILE A 364 -19.33 -16.60 -21.45
CA ILE A 364 -19.40 -18.05 -21.43
C ILE A 364 -19.06 -18.54 -20.03
N VAL A 365 -19.97 -19.32 -19.45
CA VAL A 365 -19.86 -19.80 -18.08
C VAL A 365 -19.79 -21.32 -18.07
N PRO A 366 -18.75 -21.94 -17.48
CA PRO A 366 -18.69 -23.39 -17.33
C PRO A 366 -19.76 -23.86 -16.32
N VAL A 367 -20.42 -24.98 -16.62
CA VAL A 367 -21.45 -25.60 -15.77
C VAL A 367 -21.16 -27.09 -15.65
N GLY A 368 -21.22 -27.61 -14.42
CA GLY A 368 -20.82 -28.99 -14.12
C GLY A 368 -19.38 -29.29 -14.54
N GLU A 369 -19.11 -30.55 -14.90
CA GLU A 369 -17.77 -31.02 -15.27
C GLU A 369 -17.36 -30.67 -16.70
N LYS A 370 -18.32 -30.69 -17.64
CA LYS A 370 -18.05 -30.57 -19.09
C LYS A 370 -18.87 -29.50 -19.81
N GLY A 371 -19.96 -29.02 -19.23
CA GLY A 371 -20.85 -28.10 -19.91
C GLY A 371 -20.32 -26.65 -19.94
N TRP A 372 -20.81 -25.91 -20.93
CA TRP A 372 -20.68 -24.46 -21.08
C TRP A 372 -22.03 -23.85 -21.44
N VAL A 373 -22.30 -22.67 -20.90
CA VAL A 373 -23.46 -21.86 -21.26
C VAL A 373 -22.98 -20.57 -21.89
N ALA A 374 -23.45 -20.28 -23.10
CA ALA A 374 -23.21 -19.00 -23.75
C ALA A 374 -24.39 -18.04 -23.50
N ARG A 375 -24.09 -16.88 -22.94
CA ARG A 375 -25.04 -15.80 -22.71
C ARG A 375 -24.61 -14.55 -23.46
N PRO A 376 -25.22 -14.27 -24.62
CA PRO A 376 -25.13 -12.96 -25.23
C PRO A 376 -26.13 -12.00 -24.58
N TYR A 377 -25.76 -10.73 -24.43
CA TYR A 377 -26.59 -9.70 -23.80
C TYR A 377 -26.23 -8.31 -24.35
N GLY A 378 -27.08 -7.29 -24.13
CA GLY A 378 -26.79 -5.93 -24.55
C GLY A 378 -25.98 -5.15 -23.50
N TYR A 379 -25.05 -4.33 -23.97
CA TYR A 379 -24.16 -3.51 -23.13
C TYR A 379 -24.91 -2.58 -22.16
N ASN A 380 -26.05 -2.06 -22.59
CA ASN A 380 -26.92 -1.17 -21.79
C ASN A 380 -28.23 -1.84 -21.37
N ASP A 381 -28.41 -3.13 -21.64
CA ASP A 381 -29.68 -3.78 -21.37
C ASP A 381 -29.88 -3.85 -19.85
N PRO A 382 -31.05 -3.45 -19.33
CA PRO A 382 -31.33 -3.57 -17.89
C PRO A 382 -31.54 -5.02 -17.47
N PHE A 383 -31.75 -5.90 -18.47
CA PHE A 383 -31.95 -7.34 -18.34
C PHE A 383 -33.00 -7.68 -17.27
N LYS A 384 -34.14 -6.98 -17.39
CA LYS A 384 -35.35 -7.08 -16.57
C LYS A 384 -36.56 -6.81 -17.46
N GLY A 385 -37.73 -7.27 -17.05
CA GLY A 385 -38.99 -7.01 -17.73
C GLY A 385 -39.66 -8.27 -18.23
N ASP A 386 -40.95 -8.13 -18.53
CA ASP A 386 -41.81 -9.21 -18.97
C ASP A 386 -41.45 -9.65 -20.40
N THR A 387 -41.26 -10.95 -20.64
CA THR A 387 -40.94 -11.52 -21.96
C THR A 387 -41.94 -11.18 -23.07
N THR A 388 -43.17 -10.84 -22.70
CA THR A 388 -44.26 -10.46 -23.63
C THR A 388 -44.31 -8.95 -23.91
N ASP A 389 -43.64 -8.13 -23.09
CA ASP A 389 -43.59 -6.69 -23.27
C ASP A 389 -42.59 -6.31 -24.38
N ALA A 390 -43.03 -5.47 -25.31
CA ALA A 390 -42.20 -4.92 -26.37
C ALA A 390 -41.04 -4.04 -25.84
N SER A 391 -41.14 -3.54 -24.60
CA SER A 391 -40.10 -2.76 -23.93
C SER A 391 -38.93 -3.60 -23.40
N THR A 392 -39.10 -4.93 -23.29
CA THR A 392 -38.07 -5.85 -22.79
C THR A 392 -36.96 -6.04 -23.82
N LEU A 393 -35.77 -5.53 -23.49
CA LEU A 393 -34.59 -5.53 -24.36
C LEU A 393 -33.76 -6.81 -24.22
N PHE A 394 -33.27 -7.31 -25.36
CA PHE A 394 -32.30 -8.39 -25.48
C PHE A 394 -31.32 -8.11 -26.63
N MET A 395 -30.07 -7.81 -26.29
CA MET A 395 -29.01 -7.34 -27.20
C MET A 395 -29.37 -6.02 -27.92
N GLY A 396 -29.95 -5.06 -27.19
CA GLY A 396 -30.26 -3.73 -27.71
C GLY A 396 -31.46 -3.65 -28.66
N GLN A 397 -32.21 -4.74 -28.84
CA GLN A 397 -33.50 -4.79 -29.55
C GLN A 397 -34.56 -5.44 -28.66
N SER A 398 -35.85 -5.36 -29.01
CA SER A 398 -36.88 -6.05 -28.23
C SER A 398 -36.73 -7.58 -28.32
N LEU A 399 -37.00 -8.28 -27.24
CA LEU A 399 -36.96 -9.75 -27.20
C LEU A 399 -37.90 -10.37 -28.25
N SER A 400 -39.09 -9.78 -28.42
CA SER A 400 -40.06 -10.19 -29.44
C SER A 400 -39.53 -10.06 -30.87
N ALA A 401 -38.78 -8.99 -31.18
CA ALA A 401 -38.13 -8.83 -32.48
C ALA A 401 -37.03 -9.86 -32.70
N TRP A 402 -36.24 -10.16 -31.65
CA TRP A 402 -35.19 -11.18 -31.71
C TRP A 402 -35.74 -12.59 -31.97
N LEU A 403 -36.85 -12.95 -31.32
CA LEU A 403 -37.56 -14.24 -31.53
C LEU A 403 -38.11 -14.34 -32.95
N LYS A 404 -38.79 -13.28 -33.43
CA LYS A 404 -39.37 -13.22 -34.77
C LYS A 404 -38.31 -13.37 -35.86
N ALA A 405 -37.15 -12.71 -35.70
CA ALA A 405 -36.04 -12.80 -36.65
C ALA A 405 -35.49 -14.23 -36.80
N ARG A 406 -35.70 -15.10 -35.80
CA ARG A 406 -35.24 -16.50 -35.76
C ARG A 406 -36.36 -17.53 -35.98
N ALA A 407 -37.57 -17.06 -36.27
CA ALA A 407 -38.77 -17.89 -36.41
C ALA A 407 -38.95 -18.84 -35.21
N LEU A 408 -38.89 -18.25 -34.01
CA LEU A 408 -39.18 -18.92 -32.74
C LEU A 408 -40.58 -18.51 -32.24
N PRO A 409 -41.27 -19.39 -31.48
CA PRO A 409 -42.53 -19.04 -30.85
C PRO A 409 -42.33 -17.97 -29.76
N GLU A 410 -43.42 -17.33 -29.38
CA GLU A 410 -43.46 -16.46 -28.20
C GLU A 410 -43.16 -17.27 -26.93
N LEU A 411 -42.54 -16.60 -25.96
CA LEU A 411 -42.15 -17.20 -24.70
C LEU A 411 -43.25 -17.01 -23.66
N PRO A 412 -43.37 -17.93 -22.67
CA PRO A 412 -44.26 -17.74 -21.54
C PRO A 412 -43.96 -16.43 -20.80
N GLN A 413 -45.00 -15.83 -20.23
CA GLN A 413 -44.91 -14.61 -19.43
C GLN A 413 -44.03 -14.85 -18.20
N ALA A 414 -42.87 -14.19 -18.16
CA ALA A 414 -41.91 -14.25 -17.04
C ALA A 414 -40.95 -13.05 -17.12
N ASP A 415 -40.19 -12.78 -16.06
CA ASP A 415 -39.04 -11.88 -16.15
C ASP A 415 -37.97 -12.53 -17.06
N ILE A 416 -37.37 -11.75 -17.97
CA ILE A 416 -36.30 -12.24 -18.87
C ILE A 416 -35.13 -12.90 -18.11
N GLN A 417 -34.86 -12.46 -16.87
CA GLN A 417 -33.82 -13.02 -16.00
C GLN A 417 -34.11 -14.48 -15.62
N ASP A 418 -35.38 -14.84 -15.47
CA ASP A 418 -35.86 -16.16 -15.07
C ASP A 418 -36.22 -17.06 -16.27
N THR A 419 -36.15 -16.51 -17.48
CA THR A 419 -36.53 -17.20 -18.71
C THR A 419 -35.38 -18.07 -19.24
N PRO A 420 -35.59 -19.38 -19.48
CA PRO A 420 -34.58 -20.27 -20.04
C PRO A 420 -34.26 -19.96 -21.51
N LEU A 421 -33.24 -19.13 -21.74
CA LEU A 421 -32.81 -18.68 -23.07
C LEU A 421 -31.45 -19.21 -23.49
N PHE A 422 -30.61 -19.59 -22.52
CA PHE A 422 -29.19 -19.80 -22.75
C PHE A 422 -28.85 -21.29 -22.87
N PRO A 423 -28.33 -21.73 -24.02
CA PRO A 423 -28.10 -23.15 -24.29
C PRO A 423 -26.91 -23.68 -23.46
N LEU A 424 -27.10 -24.81 -22.80
CA LEU A 424 -26.04 -25.61 -22.17
C LEU A 424 -25.55 -26.65 -23.16
N LEU A 425 -24.27 -26.59 -23.50
CA LEU A 425 -23.62 -27.48 -24.48
C LEU A 425 -22.31 -28.04 -23.92
N GLU A 426 -21.97 -29.27 -24.30
CA GLU A 426 -20.69 -29.92 -23.96
C GLU A 426 -19.70 -29.92 -25.13
N ASP A 427 -20.16 -29.64 -26.36
CA ASP A 427 -19.28 -29.54 -27.52
C ASP A 427 -18.96 -28.08 -27.85
N LYS A 428 -17.67 -27.77 -27.96
CA LYS A 428 -17.18 -26.40 -28.21
C LYS A 428 -17.50 -25.90 -29.62
N GLU A 429 -17.54 -26.77 -30.63
CA GLU A 429 -17.84 -26.37 -32.01
C GLU A 429 -19.34 -26.12 -32.21
N GLU A 430 -20.18 -26.91 -31.53
CA GLU A 430 -21.61 -26.64 -31.41
C GLU A 430 -21.86 -25.31 -30.70
N LEU A 431 -21.13 -25.03 -29.61
CA LEU A 431 -21.21 -23.75 -28.89
C LEU A 431 -20.91 -22.57 -29.81
N GLY A 432 -19.79 -22.59 -30.54
CA GLY A 432 -19.46 -21.57 -31.52
C GLY A 432 -20.52 -21.42 -32.63
N THR A 433 -21.10 -22.53 -33.09
CA THR A 433 -22.20 -22.52 -34.08
C THR A 433 -23.46 -21.86 -33.54
N VAL A 434 -23.83 -22.16 -32.30
CA VAL A 434 -25.02 -21.59 -31.67
C VAL A 434 -24.82 -20.11 -31.33
N ILE A 435 -23.64 -19.69 -30.88
CA ILE A 435 -23.32 -18.28 -30.63
C ILE A 435 -23.51 -17.44 -31.89
N ARG A 436 -22.97 -17.89 -33.03
CA ARG A 436 -23.17 -17.21 -34.32
C ARG A 436 -24.65 -17.04 -34.64
N TRP A 437 -25.45 -18.10 -34.48
CA TRP A 437 -26.89 -18.04 -34.72
C TRP A 437 -27.62 -17.10 -33.74
N MET A 438 -27.27 -17.11 -32.45
CA MET A 438 -27.86 -16.24 -31.44
C MET A 438 -27.56 -14.76 -31.69
N ILE A 439 -26.42 -14.44 -32.32
CA ILE A 439 -25.93 -13.07 -32.49
C ILE A 439 -26.17 -12.54 -33.92
N HIS A 440 -25.55 -13.14 -34.95
CA HIS A 440 -25.46 -12.53 -36.29
C HIS A 440 -25.86 -13.42 -37.48
N GLU A 441 -26.17 -14.70 -37.27
CA GLU A 441 -26.63 -15.65 -38.31
C GLU A 441 -28.07 -16.16 -38.04
N PRO A 442 -29.09 -15.28 -37.98
CA PRO A 442 -30.45 -15.68 -37.56
C PRO A 442 -31.10 -16.73 -38.46
N LYS A 443 -30.64 -16.86 -39.71
CA LYS A 443 -31.14 -17.82 -40.72
C LYS A 443 -30.37 -19.15 -40.76
N SER A 444 -29.41 -19.38 -39.86
CA SER A 444 -28.63 -20.63 -39.83
C SER A 444 -29.47 -21.78 -39.28
N GLU A 445 -29.84 -22.73 -40.15
CA GLU A 445 -30.62 -23.93 -39.78
C GLU A 445 -29.85 -24.84 -38.81
N LYS A 446 -28.52 -24.97 -39.00
CA LYS A 446 -27.68 -25.78 -38.11
C LYS A 446 -27.66 -25.21 -36.68
N GLY A 447 -27.44 -23.91 -36.54
CA GLY A 447 -27.45 -23.25 -35.23
C GLY A 447 -28.80 -23.30 -34.54
N LYS A 448 -29.89 -23.10 -35.30
CA LYS A 448 -31.27 -23.22 -34.80
C LYS A 448 -31.56 -24.62 -34.27
N THR A 449 -31.17 -25.65 -35.02
CA THR A 449 -31.40 -27.06 -34.65
C THR A 449 -30.71 -27.41 -33.34
N ILE A 450 -29.43 -27.04 -33.21
CA ILE A 450 -28.66 -27.29 -31.98
C ILE A 450 -29.27 -26.53 -30.79
N TRP A 451 -29.61 -25.25 -30.95
CA TRP A 451 -30.19 -24.44 -29.87
C TRP A 451 -31.56 -24.95 -29.39
N LEU A 452 -32.41 -25.42 -30.31
CA LEU A 452 -33.71 -26.01 -29.95
C LEU A 452 -33.52 -27.31 -29.15
N ALA A 453 -32.59 -28.16 -29.57
CA ALA A 453 -32.27 -29.44 -28.92
C ALA A 453 -31.58 -29.26 -27.56
N ALA A 454 -30.80 -28.21 -27.37
CA ALA A 454 -30.06 -27.96 -26.14
C ALA A 454 -30.98 -27.70 -24.93
N LYS A 455 -30.57 -28.20 -23.76
CA LYS A 455 -31.15 -27.76 -22.48
C LYS A 455 -30.84 -26.28 -22.32
N LYS A 456 -31.85 -25.47 -21.98
CA LYS A 456 -31.70 -24.03 -21.77
C LYS A 456 -31.71 -23.71 -20.28
N LEU A 457 -30.87 -22.77 -19.87
CA LEU A 457 -30.85 -22.18 -18.54
C LEU A 457 -31.28 -20.71 -18.59
N SER A 458 -31.87 -20.23 -17.50
CA SER A 458 -32.09 -18.80 -17.27
C SER A 458 -30.82 -18.15 -16.70
N ALA A 459 -30.76 -16.81 -16.66
CA ALA A 459 -29.60 -16.12 -16.10
C ALA A 459 -29.43 -16.33 -14.59
N ASN A 460 -30.53 -16.51 -13.86
CA ASN A 460 -30.46 -16.91 -12.45
C ASN A 460 -29.91 -18.34 -12.34
N GLN A 461 -30.41 -19.28 -13.14
CA GLN A 461 -29.90 -20.65 -13.16
C GLN A 461 -28.42 -20.75 -13.54
N ILE A 462 -27.92 -19.89 -14.44
CA ILE A 462 -26.48 -19.80 -14.73
C ILE A 462 -25.71 -19.42 -13.47
N SER A 463 -26.17 -18.42 -12.73
CA SER A 463 -25.49 -17.96 -11.50
C SER A 463 -25.49 -19.06 -10.43
N ASP A 464 -26.57 -19.82 -10.30
CA ASP A 464 -26.70 -20.90 -9.33
C ASP A 464 -25.89 -22.15 -9.68
N GLN A 465 -25.74 -22.46 -10.97
CA GLN A 465 -25.14 -23.71 -11.46
C GLN A 465 -23.71 -23.55 -12.02
N ALA A 466 -23.17 -22.33 -12.08
CA ALA A 466 -21.82 -22.08 -12.60
C ALA A 466 -20.76 -22.84 -11.81
N ASN A 467 -19.82 -23.47 -12.50
CA ASN A 467 -18.63 -24.05 -11.89
C ASN A 467 -17.55 -22.97 -11.79
N LEU A 468 -17.51 -22.25 -10.67
CA LEU A 468 -16.58 -21.14 -10.48
C LEU A 468 -15.12 -21.61 -10.35
N VAL A 469 -14.87 -22.81 -9.83
CA VAL A 469 -13.52 -23.39 -9.78
C VAL A 469 -12.94 -23.51 -11.19
N ARG A 470 -13.67 -24.16 -12.13
CA ARG A 470 -13.28 -24.25 -13.55
C ARG A 470 -13.08 -22.88 -14.20
N LEU A 471 -13.94 -21.90 -13.87
CA LEU A 471 -13.83 -20.54 -14.40
C LEU A 471 -12.52 -19.85 -13.95
N PHE A 472 -12.16 -20.00 -12.68
CA PHE A 472 -10.94 -19.41 -12.11
C PHE A 472 -9.68 -20.18 -12.50
N GLU A 473 -9.75 -21.49 -12.72
CA GLU A 473 -8.67 -22.28 -13.32
C GLU A 473 -8.34 -21.81 -14.73
N GLN A 474 -9.35 -21.58 -15.57
CA GLN A 474 -9.16 -20.99 -16.90
C GLN A 474 -8.49 -19.61 -16.81
N ARG A 475 -8.94 -18.78 -15.85
CA ARG A 475 -8.37 -17.45 -15.61
C ARG A 475 -6.90 -17.54 -15.19
N ALA A 476 -6.56 -18.48 -14.30
CA ALA A 476 -5.19 -18.72 -13.88
C ALA A 476 -4.32 -19.17 -15.05
N HIS A 477 -4.81 -20.09 -15.88
CA HIS A 477 -4.11 -20.58 -17.06
C HIS A 477 -3.76 -19.46 -18.05
N PHE A 478 -4.72 -18.60 -18.42
CA PHE A 478 -4.43 -17.46 -19.30
C PHE A 478 -3.45 -16.46 -18.65
N ARG A 479 -3.53 -16.28 -17.33
CA ARG A 479 -2.62 -15.39 -16.60
C ARG A 479 -1.16 -15.86 -16.69
N GLU A 480 -0.90 -17.16 -16.71
CA GLU A 480 0.45 -17.73 -16.92
C GLU A 480 1.07 -17.27 -18.24
N GLY A 481 0.28 -17.25 -19.32
CA GLY A 481 0.70 -16.68 -20.60
C GLY A 481 0.91 -15.17 -20.54
N ASN A 482 0.04 -14.45 -19.84
CA ASN A 482 0.13 -12.99 -19.68
C ASN A 482 1.39 -12.56 -18.93
N TRP A 483 1.82 -13.31 -17.91
CA TRP A 483 3.10 -13.05 -17.22
C TRP A 483 4.28 -13.01 -18.19
N ARG A 484 4.37 -13.98 -19.10
CA ARG A 484 5.43 -14.05 -20.13
C ARG A 484 5.33 -12.89 -21.10
N ALA A 485 4.13 -12.58 -21.58
CA ALA A 485 3.90 -11.47 -22.51
C ALA A 485 4.27 -10.11 -21.89
N LEU A 486 3.90 -9.88 -20.63
CA LEU A 486 4.23 -8.66 -19.89
C LEU A 486 5.74 -8.52 -19.68
N ALA A 487 6.41 -9.59 -19.24
CA ALA A 487 7.86 -9.59 -19.04
C ALA A 487 8.63 -9.36 -20.35
N LYS A 488 8.23 -10.03 -21.45
CA LYS A 488 8.83 -9.84 -22.77
C LYS A 488 8.65 -8.41 -23.31
N ASN A 489 7.54 -7.76 -22.99
CA ASN A 489 7.22 -6.39 -23.43
C ASN A 489 7.51 -5.33 -22.34
N HIS A 490 8.48 -5.55 -21.46
CA HIS A 490 8.78 -4.69 -20.30
C HIS A 490 9.10 -3.21 -20.63
N GLU A 491 9.43 -2.89 -21.87
CA GLU A 491 9.61 -1.50 -22.31
C GLU A 491 8.30 -0.70 -22.24
N LYS A 492 7.19 -1.35 -22.61
CA LYS A 492 5.85 -0.74 -22.73
C LYS A 492 4.86 -1.28 -21.70
N SER A 493 5.20 -2.36 -21.00
CA SER A 493 4.36 -2.97 -19.97
C SER A 493 4.73 -2.46 -18.56
N VAL A 494 3.86 -2.78 -17.60
CA VAL A 494 4.03 -2.44 -16.18
C VAL A 494 4.77 -3.52 -15.38
N PHE A 495 5.36 -4.53 -16.02
CA PHE A 495 5.89 -5.73 -15.34
C PHE A 495 6.78 -5.42 -14.12
N TYR A 496 7.82 -4.59 -14.29
CA TYR A 496 8.74 -4.23 -13.18
C TYR A 496 8.18 -3.19 -12.19
N GLN A 497 6.91 -2.79 -12.32
CA GLN A 497 6.19 -1.95 -11.36
C GLN A 497 5.20 -2.77 -10.51
N LEU A 498 4.88 -3.99 -10.95
CA LEU A 498 4.03 -4.92 -10.21
C LEU A 498 4.66 -5.31 -8.88
N ASP A 499 3.85 -5.93 -8.03
CA ASP A 499 4.38 -6.70 -6.91
C ASP A 499 5.20 -7.88 -7.46
N LEU A 500 6.52 -7.73 -7.47
CA LEU A 500 7.45 -8.74 -7.97
C LEU A 500 7.63 -9.87 -6.96
N HIS A 501 7.24 -9.70 -5.70
CA HIS A 501 7.20 -10.79 -4.74
C HIS A 501 6.05 -11.76 -5.10
N ASP A 502 4.84 -11.23 -5.33
CA ASP A 502 3.68 -12.01 -5.82
C ASP A 502 3.94 -12.63 -7.21
N ALA A 503 4.56 -11.87 -8.11
CA ALA A 503 4.97 -12.39 -9.40
C ALA A 503 5.98 -13.54 -9.25
N ALA A 504 6.96 -13.43 -8.35
CA ALA A 504 7.96 -14.48 -8.16
C ALA A 504 7.34 -15.78 -7.63
N LEU A 505 6.37 -15.68 -6.71
CA LEU A 505 5.57 -16.82 -6.25
C LEU A 505 4.82 -17.47 -7.41
N SER A 506 4.20 -16.67 -8.28
CA SER A 506 3.49 -17.17 -9.47
C SER A 506 4.43 -17.87 -10.45
N PHE A 507 5.61 -17.30 -10.72
CA PHE A 507 6.61 -17.89 -11.62
C PHE A 507 7.13 -19.23 -11.08
N ALA A 508 7.48 -19.30 -9.79
CA ALA A 508 7.94 -20.51 -9.16
C ALA A 508 6.85 -21.60 -9.10
N LYS A 509 5.61 -21.23 -8.74
CA LYS A 509 4.48 -22.17 -8.65
C LYS A 509 4.13 -22.77 -10.01
N SER A 510 4.03 -21.95 -11.06
CA SER A 510 3.65 -22.38 -12.41
C SER A 510 4.85 -22.76 -13.30
N GLN A 511 6.07 -22.82 -12.73
CA GLN A 511 7.31 -23.15 -13.46
C GLN A 511 7.48 -22.31 -14.74
N ILE A 512 7.17 -21.01 -14.65
CA ILE A 512 7.28 -20.08 -15.76
C ILE A 512 8.77 -19.78 -15.98
N PRO A 513 9.30 -19.88 -17.21
CA PRO A 513 10.69 -19.52 -17.48
C PRO A 513 11.02 -18.09 -17.06
N LEU A 514 12.19 -17.91 -16.44
CA LEU A 514 12.68 -16.60 -16.08
C LEU A 514 12.81 -15.69 -17.31
N PRO A 515 12.47 -14.38 -17.20
CA PRO A 515 12.71 -13.42 -18.27
C PRO A 515 14.19 -13.30 -18.58
N GLU A 516 14.51 -13.06 -19.85
CA GLU A 516 15.88 -12.79 -20.30
C GLU A 516 16.49 -11.58 -19.56
N PRO A 517 17.79 -11.63 -19.22
CA PRO A 517 18.50 -10.49 -18.61
C PRO A 517 18.33 -9.20 -19.43
N LEU A 518 18.10 -8.08 -18.73
CA LEU A 518 17.98 -6.77 -19.36
C LEU A 518 19.35 -6.30 -19.86
N SER A 519 19.36 -5.55 -20.96
CA SER A 519 20.58 -4.92 -21.45
C SER A 519 21.08 -3.83 -20.50
N ASP A 520 22.38 -3.53 -20.54
CA ASP A 520 22.97 -2.48 -19.70
C ASP A 520 22.47 -1.06 -20.01
N ASN A 521 21.84 -0.87 -21.18
CA ASN A 521 21.24 0.40 -21.62
C ASN A 521 19.85 0.64 -21.02
N GLU A 522 19.24 -0.38 -20.40
CA GLU A 522 17.95 -0.21 -19.72
C GLU A 522 18.07 0.68 -18.48
N PRO A 523 16.99 1.40 -18.08
CA PRO A 523 17.00 2.22 -16.88
C PRO A 523 17.47 1.46 -15.64
N LEU A 524 18.38 2.05 -14.88
CA LEU A 524 19.03 1.43 -13.72
C LEU A 524 18.05 0.73 -12.77
N MET A 525 16.96 1.42 -12.41
CA MET A 525 15.95 0.86 -11.51
C MET A 525 15.27 -0.40 -12.07
N LYS A 526 15.01 -0.47 -13.39
CA LYS A 526 14.44 -1.69 -14.00
C LYS A 526 15.41 -2.88 -13.86
N ARG A 527 16.72 -2.63 -14.06
CA ARG A 527 17.77 -3.66 -13.90
C ARG A 527 17.85 -4.15 -12.45
N ILE A 528 17.78 -3.23 -11.48
CA ILE A 528 17.72 -3.57 -10.03
C ILE A 528 16.51 -4.48 -9.74
N HIS A 529 15.32 -4.06 -10.16
CA HIS A 529 14.08 -4.83 -9.99
C HIS A 529 14.18 -6.21 -10.64
N GLN A 530 14.74 -6.30 -11.84
CA GLN A 530 14.93 -7.57 -12.53
C GLN A 530 15.84 -8.52 -11.74
N HIS A 531 17.04 -8.07 -11.37
CA HIS A 531 18.00 -8.92 -10.66
C HIS A 531 17.42 -9.42 -9.33
N MET A 532 16.71 -8.56 -8.60
CA MET A 532 16.05 -8.98 -7.36
C MET A 532 14.88 -9.94 -7.61
N PHE A 533 14.07 -9.70 -8.65
CA PHE A 533 13.00 -10.63 -9.05
C PHE A 533 13.54 -12.01 -9.41
N ARG A 534 14.60 -12.07 -10.23
CA ARG A 534 15.29 -13.33 -10.59
C ARG A 534 15.84 -14.02 -9.36
N SER A 535 16.51 -13.29 -8.47
CA SER A 535 16.98 -13.79 -7.17
C SER A 535 15.84 -14.40 -6.36
N GLN A 536 14.68 -13.76 -6.30
CA GLN A 536 13.54 -14.25 -5.53
C GLN A 536 12.93 -15.52 -6.14
N VAL A 537 12.76 -15.60 -7.46
CA VAL A 537 12.29 -16.82 -8.13
C VAL A 537 13.27 -17.98 -7.90
N LEU A 538 14.57 -17.76 -8.11
CA LEU A 538 15.59 -18.79 -7.89
C LEU A 538 15.61 -19.27 -6.43
N LYS A 539 15.45 -18.36 -5.47
CA LYS A 539 15.33 -18.69 -4.04
C LYS A 539 14.14 -19.62 -3.77
N LEU A 540 12.97 -19.30 -4.35
CA LEU A 540 11.75 -20.10 -4.20
C LEU A 540 11.87 -21.48 -4.88
N GLU A 541 12.63 -21.58 -5.96
CA GLU A 541 12.93 -22.84 -6.65
C GLU A 541 14.06 -23.66 -5.99
N GLY A 542 14.67 -23.16 -4.91
CA GLY A 542 15.81 -23.82 -4.25
C GLY A 542 17.12 -23.80 -5.06
N LYS A 543 17.25 -22.87 -6.02
CA LYS A 543 18.43 -22.69 -6.87
C LYS A 543 19.37 -21.60 -6.34
N PRO A 544 20.65 -21.52 -6.79
CA PRO A 544 21.56 -20.45 -6.39
C PRO A 544 21.02 -19.07 -6.75
N TYR A 545 20.86 -18.18 -5.76
CA TYR A 545 20.19 -16.88 -5.93
C TYR A 545 20.97 -15.67 -5.40
N ILE A 546 22.03 -15.92 -4.62
CA ILE A 546 22.75 -14.88 -3.88
C ILE A 546 23.43 -13.90 -4.85
N GLU A 547 24.03 -14.42 -5.93
CA GLU A 547 24.73 -13.59 -6.93
C GLU A 547 23.78 -12.60 -7.63
N GLU A 548 22.59 -13.06 -8.05
CA GLU A 548 21.55 -12.20 -8.64
C GLU A 548 21.08 -11.14 -7.63
N GLY A 549 20.92 -11.51 -6.37
CA GLY A 549 20.56 -10.57 -5.32
C GLY A 549 21.64 -9.50 -5.11
N GLN A 550 22.90 -9.90 -5.08
CA GLN A 550 24.04 -9.01 -4.90
C GLN A 550 24.18 -8.02 -6.06
N LYS A 551 23.95 -8.46 -7.32
CA LYS A 551 23.94 -7.57 -8.49
C LYS A 551 22.94 -6.42 -8.35
N ALA A 552 21.76 -6.66 -7.78
CA ALA A 552 20.78 -5.61 -7.54
C ALA A 552 21.30 -4.54 -6.54
N PHE A 553 21.96 -4.97 -5.47
CA PHE A 553 22.59 -4.06 -4.50
C PHE A 553 23.79 -3.32 -5.11
N ASP A 554 24.61 -4.00 -5.90
CA ASP A 554 25.76 -3.41 -6.58
C ASP A 554 25.32 -2.33 -7.58
N LEU A 555 24.27 -2.59 -8.37
CA LEU A 555 23.70 -1.59 -9.28
C LEU A 555 23.17 -0.35 -8.54
N LEU A 556 22.50 -0.52 -7.40
CA LEU A 556 22.06 0.61 -6.58
C LEU A 556 23.27 1.42 -6.10
N ARG A 557 24.29 0.74 -5.58
CA ARG A 557 25.54 1.37 -5.14
C ARG A 557 26.18 2.17 -6.28
N ASP A 558 26.37 1.54 -7.44
CA ASP A 558 27.03 2.18 -8.59
C ASP A 558 26.24 3.40 -9.08
N GLY A 559 24.91 3.33 -9.06
CA GLY A 559 24.03 4.47 -9.36
C GLY A 559 24.22 5.65 -8.41
N LEU A 560 24.38 5.39 -7.12
CA LEU A 560 24.63 6.42 -6.10
C LEU A 560 26.06 6.99 -6.17
N LEU A 561 27.04 6.19 -6.59
CA LEU A 561 28.44 6.62 -6.71
C LEU A 561 28.73 7.44 -7.99
N SER A 562 27.97 7.23 -9.05
CA SER A 562 28.23 7.82 -10.38
C SER A 562 28.40 9.36 -10.38
N PRO A 563 27.57 10.16 -9.68
CA PRO A 563 27.74 11.61 -9.65
C PRO A 563 29.07 12.06 -9.01
N ILE A 564 29.50 11.40 -7.93
CA ILE A 564 30.72 11.79 -7.19
C ILE A 564 31.99 11.43 -7.95
N LEU A 565 32.00 10.33 -8.71
CA LEU A 565 33.14 9.99 -9.57
C LEU A 565 33.40 11.06 -10.66
N GLN A 566 32.42 11.91 -10.94
CA GLN A 566 32.57 13.06 -11.85
C GLN A 566 33.06 14.33 -11.12
N ASP A 567 32.84 14.44 -9.81
CA ASP A 567 33.25 15.58 -8.97
C ASP A 567 34.53 15.28 -8.17
N LYS A 568 35.67 15.35 -8.87
CA LYS A 568 36.99 15.06 -8.30
C LYS A 568 37.50 16.18 -7.40
N GLN A 569 38.18 15.80 -6.33
CA GLN A 569 38.63 16.71 -5.27
C GLN A 569 40.13 17.04 -5.37
N GLN A 570 40.50 18.22 -4.88
CA GLN A 570 41.90 18.66 -4.78
C GLN A 570 42.19 19.08 -3.34
N PRO A 571 42.67 18.17 -2.47
CA PRO A 571 42.95 18.49 -1.07
C PRO A 571 44.12 19.48 -0.97
N LYS A 572 43.96 20.53 -0.15
CA LYS A 572 44.98 21.55 0.13
C LYS A 572 45.15 21.73 1.64
N LEU A 573 46.38 21.75 2.13
CA LEU A 573 46.62 21.95 3.56
C LEU A 573 46.12 23.35 3.99
N ASN A 574 45.13 23.38 4.86
CA ASN A 574 44.44 24.61 5.27
C ASN A 574 44.70 24.98 6.74
N VAL A 575 45.67 24.33 7.39
CA VAL A 575 46.01 24.51 8.82
C VAL A 575 47.50 24.77 9.01
N TYR A 576 47.85 25.42 10.12
CA TYR A 576 49.24 25.59 10.52
C TYR A 576 49.81 24.31 11.17
N PRO A 577 51.15 24.13 11.18
CA PRO A 577 51.78 22.92 11.72
C PRO A 577 51.49 22.62 13.20
N ASP A 578 51.12 23.64 13.98
CA ASP A 578 50.80 23.57 15.40
C ASP A 578 49.29 23.46 15.69
N GLN A 579 48.44 23.58 14.67
CA GLN A 579 46.99 23.51 14.82
C GLN A 579 46.46 22.07 14.82
N ILE A 580 45.39 21.87 15.58
CA ILE A 580 44.61 20.62 15.57
C ILE A 580 43.18 20.97 15.18
N VAL A 581 42.65 20.30 14.16
CA VAL A 581 41.22 20.36 13.81
C VAL A 581 40.47 19.38 14.70
N TRP A 582 39.49 19.90 15.43
CA TRP A 582 38.61 19.11 16.28
C TRP A 582 37.17 19.18 15.76
N GLY A 583 36.69 18.05 15.26
CA GLY A 583 35.30 17.83 14.88
C GLY A 583 34.52 17.10 15.96
N ARG A 584 33.28 17.53 16.22
CA ARG A 584 32.38 16.90 17.20
C ARG A 584 30.93 16.93 16.73
N SER A 585 30.20 15.83 16.94
CA SER A 585 28.79 15.70 16.54
C SER A 585 27.92 15.05 17.62
N PRO A 586 26.66 15.49 17.78
CA PRO A 586 25.67 14.84 18.63
C PRO A 586 25.20 13.52 18.00
N ALA A 587 24.62 12.64 18.81
CA ALA A 587 23.92 11.45 18.34
C ALA A 587 22.51 11.81 17.84
N ARG A 588 21.77 10.85 17.28
CA ARG A 588 20.40 11.11 16.81
C ARG A 588 19.38 10.06 17.25
N ILE A 589 18.16 10.49 17.51
CA ILE A 589 16.99 9.62 17.65
C ILE A 589 16.01 9.96 16.53
N ASP A 590 15.69 8.98 15.70
CA ASP A 590 14.59 9.10 14.75
C ASP A 590 13.29 8.90 15.51
N LEU A 591 12.38 9.87 15.44
CA LEU A 591 11.10 9.84 16.16
C LEU A 591 10.03 9.17 15.31
N ALA A 592 9.88 9.59 14.05
CA ALA A 592 8.96 9.00 13.07
C ALA A 592 9.54 9.04 11.64
N GLY A 593 9.06 8.12 10.79
CA GLY A 593 9.37 8.11 9.36
C GLY A 593 10.66 7.43 8.94
N GLY A 594 11.44 6.87 9.88
CA GLY A 594 12.64 6.11 9.51
C GLY A 594 12.34 4.96 8.54
N TRP A 595 13.29 4.61 7.68
CA TRP A 595 13.15 3.75 6.49
C TRP A 595 12.58 4.44 5.25
N THR A 596 11.83 5.55 5.40
CA THR A 596 11.37 6.31 4.23
C THR A 596 12.50 7.08 3.53
N ASP A 597 13.62 7.24 4.21
CA ASP A 597 14.88 7.82 3.72
C ASP A 597 15.76 6.82 2.95
N THR A 598 15.44 5.52 3.03
CA THR A 598 16.28 4.44 2.51
C THR A 598 16.01 4.18 1.02
N PRO A 599 17.04 4.15 0.15
CA PRO A 599 16.89 3.74 -1.23
C PRO A 599 16.49 2.26 -1.35
N PRO A 600 15.65 1.87 -2.33
CA PRO A 600 15.14 2.70 -3.42
C PRO A 600 13.85 3.46 -3.09
N PHE A 601 13.24 3.29 -1.92
CA PHE A 601 11.94 3.90 -1.60
C PHE A 601 11.99 5.42 -1.73
N CYS A 602 12.99 6.07 -1.11
CA CYS A 602 13.17 7.52 -1.20
C CYS A 602 13.42 8.01 -2.65
N LEU A 603 14.00 7.17 -3.52
CA LEU A 603 14.24 7.51 -4.92
C LEU A 603 12.94 7.59 -5.73
N PHE A 604 11.91 6.85 -5.36
CA PHE A 604 10.60 6.87 -6.05
C PHE A 604 9.58 7.78 -5.38
N ASN A 605 9.64 7.90 -4.06
CA ASN A 605 8.58 8.54 -3.30
C ASN A 605 9.08 9.81 -2.60
N GLY A 606 10.39 10.00 -2.42
CA GLY A 606 10.94 10.93 -1.43
C GLY A 606 10.73 10.44 0.00
N GLY A 607 11.62 10.79 0.93
CA GLY A 607 11.54 10.40 2.34
C GLY A 607 11.06 11.53 3.24
N ASN A 608 10.42 11.19 4.36
CA ASN A 608 10.07 12.12 5.43
C ASN A 608 10.53 11.52 6.77
N VAL A 609 11.44 12.19 7.47
CA VAL A 609 11.90 11.75 8.79
C VAL A 609 11.84 12.89 9.79
N VAL A 610 11.19 12.67 10.93
CA VAL A 610 11.27 13.57 12.09
C VAL A 610 12.31 12.99 13.05
N ASN A 611 13.37 13.73 13.34
CA ASN A 611 14.40 13.29 14.27
C ASN A 611 14.93 14.42 15.17
N ILE A 612 15.68 14.02 16.19
CA ILE A 612 16.33 14.90 17.16
C ILE A 612 17.84 14.64 17.21
N ALA A 613 18.61 15.72 17.26
CA ALA A 613 20.02 15.67 17.65
C ALA A 613 20.13 15.70 19.18
N ILE A 614 20.87 14.75 19.76
CA ILE A 614 21.02 14.60 21.20
C ILE A 614 22.49 14.50 21.63
N GLU A 615 22.78 15.13 22.75
CA GLU A 615 24.02 14.95 23.50
C GLU A 615 23.80 13.90 24.58
N LEU A 616 24.87 13.17 24.90
CA LEU A 616 24.84 12.17 25.96
C LEU A 616 25.69 12.67 27.11
N ASN A 617 25.09 12.74 28.30
CA ASN A 617 25.72 13.28 29.50
C ASN A 617 26.33 14.69 29.27
N GLY A 618 25.64 15.52 28.48
CA GLY A 618 26.04 16.91 28.19
C GLY A 618 27.24 17.08 27.26
N GLN A 619 27.60 16.06 26.48
CA GLN A 619 28.67 16.14 25.48
C GLN A 619 28.26 15.49 24.15
N PRO A 620 28.73 16.02 23.00
CA PRO A 620 28.70 15.33 21.72
C PRO A 620 29.56 14.04 21.78
N PRO A 621 28.96 12.86 21.55
CA PRO A 621 29.66 11.59 21.80
C PRO A 621 30.60 11.16 20.67
N MET A 622 30.53 11.76 19.48
CA MET A 622 31.43 11.47 18.35
C MET A 622 32.43 12.60 18.23
N GLN A 623 33.72 12.27 18.27
CA GLN A 623 34.80 13.25 18.23
C GLN A 623 35.93 12.77 17.30
N VAL A 624 36.48 13.71 16.54
CA VAL A 624 37.56 13.49 15.58
C VAL A 624 38.60 14.58 15.72
N TYR A 625 39.86 14.20 15.77
CA TYR A 625 41.00 15.11 15.82
C TYR A 625 41.89 14.85 14.61
N ILE A 626 42.24 15.90 13.87
CA ILE A 626 43.15 15.82 12.72
C ILE A 626 44.26 16.84 12.89
N ARG A 627 45.50 16.40 12.77
CA ARG A 627 46.69 17.26 12.83
C ARG A 627 47.70 16.91 11.73
N PRO A 628 48.50 17.89 11.26
CA PRO A 628 49.57 17.61 10.32
C PRO A 628 50.73 16.86 11.00
N THR A 629 51.45 16.04 10.24
CA THR A 629 52.68 15.37 10.70
C THR A 629 53.86 15.62 9.76
N LYS A 630 55.08 15.51 10.31
CA LYS A 630 56.31 15.61 9.52
C LYS A 630 56.59 14.37 8.70
N GLU A 631 56.18 13.20 9.20
CA GLU A 631 56.23 11.95 8.45
C GLU A 631 55.28 12.01 7.25
N THR A 632 55.72 11.56 6.07
CA THR A 632 54.90 11.51 4.85
C THR A 632 54.08 10.23 4.81
N SER A 633 53.28 10.00 5.85
CA SER A 633 52.37 8.88 6.04
C SER A 633 51.03 9.37 6.60
N ILE A 634 50.01 8.51 6.54
CA ILE A 634 48.73 8.75 7.21
C ILE A 634 48.63 7.82 8.42
N ARG A 635 48.43 8.39 9.61
CA ARG A 635 48.24 7.65 10.86
C ARG A 635 46.80 7.72 11.29
N LEU A 636 46.18 6.57 11.54
CA LEU A 636 44.81 6.44 12.03
C LEU A 636 44.81 5.86 13.44
N ARG A 637 44.06 6.46 14.36
CA ARG A 637 43.92 6.01 15.76
C ARG A 637 42.48 5.97 16.20
N SER A 638 42.07 4.93 16.91
CA SER A 638 40.75 4.85 17.58
C SER A 638 41.00 4.68 19.08
N ILE A 639 40.49 5.62 19.86
CA ILE A 639 40.64 5.63 21.32
C ILE A 639 39.77 4.54 21.95
N ASP A 640 38.53 4.41 21.48
CA ASP A 640 37.53 3.47 22.00
C ASP A 640 37.87 2.00 21.71
N LEU A 641 38.47 1.71 20.54
CA LEU A 641 38.90 0.36 20.17
C LEU A 641 40.36 0.06 20.53
N GLY A 642 41.12 1.07 20.98
CA GLY A 642 42.55 0.93 21.31
C GLY A 642 43.42 0.53 20.11
N ALA A 643 43.02 0.92 18.89
CA ALA A 643 43.66 0.52 17.65
C ALA A 643 44.49 1.67 17.04
N MET A 644 45.53 1.31 16.27
CA MET A 644 46.33 2.23 15.48
C MET A 644 46.79 1.56 14.19
N GLU A 645 46.78 2.31 13.08
CA GLU A 645 47.25 1.87 11.77
C GLU A 645 48.02 3.01 11.09
N GLU A 646 49.10 2.69 10.41
CA GLU A 646 49.88 3.63 9.60
C GLU A 646 49.82 3.20 8.13
N ILE A 647 49.56 4.17 7.25
CA ILE A 647 49.29 3.97 5.83
C ILE A 647 50.35 4.71 5.02
N HIS A 648 51.01 3.98 4.13
CA HIS A 648 52.08 4.44 3.25
C HIS A 648 51.73 4.31 1.76
N THR A 649 50.80 3.42 1.41
CA THR A 649 50.45 3.10 0.02
C THR A 649 48.97 3.31 -0.28
N TRP A 650 48.61 3.40 -1.57
CA TRP A 650 47.20 3.50 -1.96
C TRP A 650 46.45 2.18 -1.73
N GLU A 651 47.13 1.04 -1.83
CA GLU A 651 46.55 -0.28 -1.56
C GLU A 651 46.10 -0.37 -0.11
N GLU A 652 46.92 0.08 0.84
CA GLU A 652 46.57 0.16 2.27
C GLU A 652 45.41 1.12 2.52
N LEU A 653 45.38 2.26 1.82
CA LEU A 653 44.27 3.22 1.91
C LEU A 653 42.97 2.70 1.29
N ARG A 654 43.05 1.96 0.18
CA ARG A 654 41.91 1.38 -0.54
C ARG A 654 41.29 0.18 0.21
N ASP A 655 42.01 -0.40 1.18
CA ASP A 655 41.52 -1.48 2.05
C ASP A 655 40.53 -0.98 3.13
N PHE A 656 39.52 -0.21 2.72
CA PHE A 656 38.41 0.24 3.59
C PHE A 656 37.24 -0.75 3.64
N ASN A 657 37.17 -1.71 2.70
CA ASN A 657 36.10 -2.72 2.64
C ASN A 657 36.39 -4.00 3.46
N LYS A 658 37.45 -3.99 4.27
CA LYS A 658 37.81 -5.11 5.14
C LYS A 658 36.83 -5.22 6.32
N VAL A 659 36.11 -6.33 6.37
CA VAL A 659 35.17 -6.64 7.45
C VAL A 659 35.89 -6.59 8.81
N GLY A 660 35.34 -5.82 9.75
CA GLY A 660 35.86 -5.71 11.11
C GLY A 660 37.06 -4.78 11.27
N SER A 661 37.46 -4.04 10.22
CA SER A 661 38.50 -3.01 10.36
C SER A 661 38.00 -1.85 11.22
N PRO A 662 38.77 -1.40 12.23
CA PRO A 662 38.45 -0.21 13.01
C PRO A 662 38.55 1.09 12.19
N PHE A 663 39.17 1.04 11.01
CA PHE A 663 39.55 2.19 10.20
C PHE A 663 38.89 2.27 8.82
N SER A 664 37.86 1.45 8.55
CA SER A 664 37.09 1.52 7.31
C SER A 664 36.55 2.92 7.02
N ILE A 665 35.94 3.57 8.01
CA ILE A 665 35.35 4.92 7.88
C ILE A 665 36.41 5.98 7.51
N PRO A 666 37.49 6.19 8.30
CA PRO A 666 38.47 7.23 7.98
C PRO A 666 39.22 6.98 6.67
N LYS A 667 39.50 5.72 6.31
CA LYS A 667 40.10 5.38 5.01
C LYS A 667 39.19 5.79 3.83
N ALA A 668 37.90 5.45 3.90
CA ALA A 668 36.94 5.85 2.88
C ALA A 668 36.73 7.37 2.84
N ALA A 669 36.75 8.05 3.99
CA ALA A 669 36.66 9.52 4.04
C ALA A 669 37.87 10.21 3.39
N LEU A 670 39.09 9.70 3.62
CA LEU A 670 40.31 10.16 2.96
C LEU A 670 40.27 9.91 1.45
N ALA A 671 39.76 8.76 1.02
CA ALA A 671 39.53 8.50 -0.40
C ALA A 671 38.63 9.58 -1.02
N LEU A 672 37.47 9.86 -0.41
CA LEU A 672 36.53 10.88 -0.88
C LEU A 672 37.06 12.31 -0.79
N ALA A 673 38.02 12.58 0.09
CA ALA A 673 38.75 13.86 0.17
C ALA A 673 39.81 14.02 -0.95
N GLY A 674 40.02 13.00 -1.79
CA GLY A 674 40.92 13.05 -2.93
C GLY A 674 42.31 12.45 -2.69
N PHE A 675 42.51 11.63 -1.64
CA PHE A 675 43.79 10.94 -1.40
C PHE A 675 43.93 9.61 -2.17
N LEU A 676 42.90 9.21 -2.92
CA LEU A 676 42.98 8.11 -3.89
C LEU A 676 42.87 8.66 -5.33
N PRO A 677 43.64 8.11 -6.30
CA PRO A 677 43.68 8.61 -7.68
C PRO A 677 42.34 8.68 -8.41
N GLU A 678 41.40 7.82 -8.07
CA GLU A 678 40.04 7.78 -8.62
C GLU A 678 39.18 8.99 -8.20
N PHE A 679 39.44 9.56 -7.02
CA PHE A 679 38.73 10.72 -6.47
C PHE A 679 39.53 12.03 -6.56
N ALA A 680 40.81 11.96 -6.91
CA ALA A 680 41.70 13.10 -7.01
C ALA A 680 41.62 13.80 -8.37
N GLN A 681 41.60 15.13 -8.37
CA GLN A 681 41.69 15.93 -9.59
C GLN A 681 43.10 15.83 -10.21
N GLU A 682 44.13 15.88 -9.38
CA GLU A 682 45.54 15.69 -9.77
C GLU A 682 45.99 14.26 -9.53
N ARG A 683 46.83 13.74 -10.43
CA ARG A 683 47.42 12.41 -10.29
C ARG A 683 48.87 12.52 -9.86
N HIS A 684 49.25 11.69 -8.89
CA HIS A 684 50.62 11.49 -8.44
C HIS A 684 51.04 10.03 -8.68
N ASP A 685 52.33 9.70 -8.57
CA ASP A 685 52.83 8.32 -8.78
C ASP A 685 52.78 7.44 -7.52
N SER A 686 52.65 8.04 -6.33
CA SER A 686 52.46 7.33 -5.08
C SER A 686 51.76 8.21 -4.04
N LEU A 687 51.17 7.59 -3.01
CA LEU A 687 50.60 8.30 -1.86
C LEU A 687 51.65 9.18 -1.16
N GLU A 688 52.88 8.68 -1.01
CA GLU A 688 53.99 9.46 -0.44
C GLU A 688 54.28 10.75 -1.23
N LYS A 689 54.32 10.68 -2.56
CA LYS A 689 54.51 11.87 -3.41
C LYS A 689 53.33 12.84 -3.29
N GLN A 690 52.12 12.32 -3.20
CA GLN A 690 50.92 13.14 -2.97
C GLN A 690 50.98 13.86 -1.62
N LEU A 691 51.35 13.19 -0.53
CA LEU A 691 51.49 13.81 0.79
C LEU A 691 52.62 14.86 0.82
N LYS A 692 53.72 14.62 0.11
CA LYS A 692 54.78 15.62 -0.08
C LYS A 692 54.27 16.87 -0.82
N ALA A 693 53.47 16.68 -1.86
CA ALA A 693 52.86 17.79 -2.62
C ALA A 693 51.79 18.53 -1.79
N PHE A 694 51.02 17.80 -0.98
CA PHE A 694 50.05 18.34 -0.02
C PHE A 694 50.73 19.16 1.09
N GLY A 695 51.97 18.81 1.45
CA GLY A 695 52.84 19.55 2.37
C GLY A 695 52.94 18.96 3.78
N SER A 696 52.26 17.86 4.07
CA SER A 696 52.35 17.15 5.35
C SER A 696 51.85 15.70 5.26
N GLY A 697 52.19 14.87 6.24
CA GLY A 697 51.36 13.70 6.58
C GLY A 697 50.13 14.10 7.38
N ILE A 698 49.30 13.10 7.71
CA ILE A 698 48.00 13.31 8.36
C ILE A 698 47.86 12.34 9.53
N ASP A 699 47.50 12.85 10.70
CA ASP A 699 47.23 12.03 11.88
C ASP A 699 45.78 12.24 12.34
N VAL A 700 44.95 11.23 12.11
CA VAL A 700 43.51 11.21 12.40
C VAL A 700 43.26 10.36 13.63
N THR A 701 42.68 10.94 14.67
CA THR A 701 42.30 10.25 15.91
C THR A 701 40.78 10.32 16.12
N LEU A 702 40.15 9.18 16.34
CA LEU A 702 38.71 9.00 16.46
C LEU A 702 38.33 8.60 17.90
N LEU A 703 37.18 9.07 18.35
CA LEU A 703 36.53 8.64 19.59
C LEU A 703 35.01 8.54 19.37
N ALA A 704 34.46 7.36 19.57
CA ALA A 704 33.02 7.15 19.70
C ALA A 704 32.68 6.73 21.14
N ALA A 705 32.04 7.63 21.90
CA ALA A 705 31.61 7.36 23.28
C ALA A 705 30.32 6.53 23.37
N ILE A 706 29.94 5.84 22.29
CA ILE A 706 28.74 5.00 22.20
C ILE A 706 29.16 3.64 21.59
N PRO A 707 28.73 2.51 22.18
CA PRO A 707 28.99 1.19 21.60
C PRO A 707 28.46 1.06 20.17
N ALA A 708 29.17 0.32 19.34
CA ALA A 708 28.66 -0.08 18.02
C ALA A 708 27.34 -0.86 18.16
N GLY A 709 26.42 -0.67 17.21
CA GLY A 709 25.09 -1.31 17.27
C GLY A 709 24.14 -0.69 18.31
N SER A 710 24.39 0.55 18.72
CA SER A 710 23.54 1.33 19.64
C SER A 710 22.18 1.71 19.05
N GLY A 711 22.07 1.81 17.73
CA GLY A 711 20.89 2.34 17.05
C GLY A 711 20.78 3.87 17.08
N LEU A 712 21.82 4.59 17.48
CA LEU A 712 21.84 6.07 17.54
C LEU A 712 22.53 6.75 16.34
N GLY A 713 22.67 6.04 15.22
CA GLY A 713 23.33 6.55 14.00
C GLY A 713 24.85 6.72 14.12
N THR A 714 25.48 6.02 15.08
CA THR A 714 26.89 6.23 15.45
C THR A 714 27.85 6.16 14.27
N SER A 715 27.73 5.16 13.39
CA SER A 715 28.66 4.99 12.26
C SER A 715 28.54 6.11 11.24
N SER A 716 27.33 6.46 10.82
CA SER A 716 27.06 7.51 9.83
C SER A 716 27.47 8.88 10.36
N ILE A 717 27.15 9.17 11.62
CA ILE A 717 27.51 10.44 12.25
C ILE A 717 29.02 10.54 12.45
N LEU A 718 29.71 9.45 12.82
CA LEU A 718 31.16 9.43 12.89
C LEU A 718 31.77 9.69 11.51
N ALA A 719 31.27 9.05 10.46
CA ALA A 719 31.69 9.30 9.08
C ALA A 719 31.51 10.77 8.67
N ALA A 720 30.35 11.36 8.97
CA ALA A 720 30.08 12.78 8.75
C ALA A 720 31.04 13.69 9.53
N THR A 721 31.38 13.31 10.78
CA THR A 721 32.31 14.08 11.63
C THR A 721 33.73 14.03 11.07
N VAL A 722 34.17 12.87 10.57
CA VAL A 722 35.47 12.72 9.90
C VAL A 722 35.51 13.53 8.61
N LEU A 723 34.48 13.43 7.77
CA LEU A 723 34.37 14.20 6.53
C LEU A 723 34.35 15.71 6.80
N GLY A 724 33.63 16.17 7.82
CA GLY A 724 33.61 17.58 8.22
C GLY A 724 34.97 18.08 8.70
N ALA A 725 35.68 17.29 9.52
CA ALA A 725 37.01 17.64 9.97
C ALA A 725 38.03 17.64 8.81
N LEU A 726 37.93 16.67 7.90
CA LEU A 726 38.75 16.63 6.68
C LEU A 726 38.44 17.80 5.74
N ALA A 727 37.17 18.19 5.61
CA ALA A 727 36.78 19.32 4.77
C ALA A 727 37.47 20.62 5.20
N ASP A 728 37.52 20.86 6.51
CA ASP A 728 38.22 22.01 7.09
C ASP A 728 39.75 21.87 6.94
N PHE A 729 40.31 20.71 7.30
CA PHE A 729 41.75 20.43 7.26
C PHE A 729 42.34 20.51 5.83
N CYS A 730 41.59 20.02 4.83
CA CYS A 730 41.98 19.95 3.43
C CYS A 730 41.44 21.11 2.57
N GLY A 731 40.78 22.11 3.16
CA GLY A 731 40.30 23.29 2.42
C GLY A 731 39.30 22.97 1.31
N LEU A 732 38.47 21.94 1.51
CA LEU A 732 37.55 21.40 0.48
C LEU A 732 36.25 22.21 0.33
N ALA A 733 35.99 23.14 1.26
CA ALA A 733 34.83 24.04 1.25
C ALA A 733 33.45 23.33 1.17
N TRP A 734 33.34 22.12 1.72
CA TRP A 734 32.07 21.40 1.80
C TRP A 734 31.16 22.02 2.86
N ASP A 735 29.90 22.25 2.49
CA ASP A 735 28.86 22.61 3.45
C ASP A 735 28.27 21.36 4.13
N LYS A 736 27.33 21.58 5.06
CA LYS A 736 26.69 20.48 5.81
C LYS A 736 25.91 19.51 4.91
N ASN A 737 25.34 19.98 3.79
CA ASN A 737 24.60 19.12 2.86
C ASN A 737 25.57 18.25 2.07
N GLU A 738 26.66 18.83 1.57
CA GLU A 738 27.70 18.09 0.85
C GLU A 738 28.37 17.05 1.76
N ILE A 739 28.64 17.38 3.02
CA ILE A 739 29.11 16.42 4.03
C ILE A 739 28.08 15.27 4.19
N GLY A 740 26.79 15.59 4.29
CA GLY A 740 25.73 14.60 4.41
C GLY A 740 25.61 13.69 3.18
N ASN A 741 25.72 14.24 1.98
CA ASN A 741 25.71 13.50 0.73
C ASN A 741 26.95 12.59 0.61
N ARG A 742 28.15 13.13 0.87
CA ARG A 742 29.39 12.33 0.88
C ARG A 742 29.38 11.24 1.93
N THR A 743 28.70 11.45 3.06
CA THR A 743 28.48 10.42 4.07
C THR A 743 27.64 9.27 3.51
N LEU A 744 26.55 9.57 2.79
CA LEU A 744 25.76 8.54 2.12
C LEU A 744 26.60 7.74 1.13
N ILE A 745 27.40 8.41 0.30
CA ILE A 745 28.33 7.74 -0.62
C ILE A 745 29.35 6.87 0.13
N LEU A 746 29.92 7.38 1.22
CA LEU A 746 30.87 6.64 2.05
C LEU A 746 30.26 5.33 2.55
N GLU A 747 29.02 5.34 3.02
CA GLU A 747 28.34 4.12 3.47
C GLU A 747 28.10 3.11 2.35
N GLN A 748 27.80 3.60 1.15
CA GLN A 748 27.65 2.74 -0.03
C GLN A 748 28.98 2.10 -0.42
N LEU A 749 30.10 2.83 -0.32
CA LEU A 749 31.44 2.26 -0.48
C LEU A 749 31.70 1.15 0.54
N LEU A 750 31.31 1.37 1.80
CA LEU A 750 31.48 0.39 2.89
C LEU A 750 30.53 -0.81 2.83
N THR A 751 29.61 -0.86 1.86
CA THR A 751 28.59 -1.93 1.70
C THR A 751 27.65 -2.11 2.91
N THR A 752 27.63 -1.13 3.82
CA THR A 752 26.71 -1.16 4.96
C THR A 752 25.29 -0.97 4.47
N GLY A 753 25.09 -0.10 3.47
CA GLY A 753 23.78 0.26 2.94
C GLY A 753 22.96 1.00 3.98
N GLY A 754 22.37 2.13 3.62
CA GLY A 754 21.65 2.97 4.56
C GLY A 754 20.87 4.05 3.86
N GLY A 755 19.94 4.66 4.59
CA GLY A 755 19.30 5.90 4.18
C GLY A 755 20.10 7.12 4.62
N TRP A 756 19.51 8.30 4.46
CA TRP A 756 20.18 9.57 4.76
C TRP A 756 19.88 10.13 6.16
N GLN A 757 18.96 9.54 6.93
CA GLN A 757 18.47 10.12 8.17
C GLN A 757 19.55 10.27 9.25
N ASP A 758 20.51 9.35 9.31
CA ASP A 758 21.48 9.25 10.40
C ASP A 758 22.46 10.43 10.37
N GLN A 759 23.07 10.67 9.21
CA GLN A 759 24.01 11.76 9.05
C GLN A 759 23.34 13.12 9.20
N TYR A 760 22.19 13.34 8.56
CA TYR A 760 21.49 14.63 8.68
C TYR A 760 20.91 14.82 10.08
N GLY A 761 20.57 13.73 10.78
CA GLY A 761 20.16 13.72 12.17
C GLY A 761 21.21 14.28 13.13
N GLY A 762 22.49 13.93 12.93
CA GLY A 762 23.60 14.40 13.76
C GLY A 762 24.29 15.67 13.26
N ILE A 763 24.41 15.89 11.94
CA ILE A 763 25.08 17.07 11.35
C ILE A 763 24.31 18.36 11.67
N LEU A 764 22.99 18.28 11.67
CA LEU A 764 22.11 19.41 11.92
C LEU A 764 21.64 19.36 13.38
N HIS A 765 21.45 20.52 14.01
CA HIS A 765 21.04 20.62 15.41
C HIS A 765 19.59 20.16 15.64
N GLY A 766 19.10 20.29 16.88
CA GLY A 766 17.69 20.40 17.24
C GLY A 766 16.75 19.26 16.81
N LEU A 767 15.47 19.57 16.95
CA LEU A 767 14.32 18.78 16.48
C LEU A 767 13.91 19.27 15.10
N LYS A 768 13.74 18.35 14.15
CA LYS A 768 13.55 18.69 12.73
C LYS A 768 12.74 17.65 11.99
N LEU A 769 12.02 18.12 10.98
CA LEU A 769 11.53 17.31 9.87
C LEU A 769 12.47 17.47 8.68
N LEU A 770 12.94 16.35 8.15
CA LEU A 770 13.77 16.23 6.96
C LEU A 770 12.94 15.63 5.84
N GLN A 771 12.94 16.27 4.67
CA GLN A 771 12.16 15.81 3.51
C GLN A 771 12.97 15.81 2.22
N THR A 772 12.93 14.71 1.47
CA THR A 772 13.49 14.65 0.11
C THR A 772 12.39 14.51 -0.93
N ASN A 773 12.73 14.87 -2.18
CA ASN A 773 11.91 14.60 -3.35
C ASN A 773 12.31 13.26 -3.99
N GLU A 774 11.53 12.84 -5.00
CA GLU A 774 11.91 11.71 -5.85
C GLU A 774 13.21 11.99 -6.64
N GLY A 775 13.91 10.93 -7.01
CA GLY A 775 15.13 10.96 -7.81
C GLY A 775 16.41 10.70 -7.01
N PHE A 776 17.56 10.72 -7.69
CA PHE A 776 18.87 10.44 -7.09
C PHE A 776 19.41 11.61 -6.23
N ASN A 777 18.87 12.82 -6.42
CA ASN A 777 19.24 13.96 -5.59
C ASN A 777 18.48 13.91 -4.25
N GLN A 778 19.05 13.22 -3.28
CA GLN A 778 18.49 13.02 -1.95
C GLN A 778 18.98 14.07 -0.94
N ASN A 779 18.95 15.35 -1.32
CA ASN A 779 19.27 16.47 -0.44
C ASN A 779 18.02 16.88 0.37
N PRO A 780 18.00 16.70 1.70
CA PRO A 780 16.80 16.97 2.49
C PRO A 780 16.53 18.48 2.66
N LEU A 781 15.30 18.88 2.40
CA LEU A 781 14.73 20.12 2.91
C LEU A 781 14.53 19.98 4.42
N VAL A 782 15.08 20.93 5.18
CA VAL A 782 15.03 20.93 6.64
C VAL A 782 13.94 21.88 7.12
N ARG A 783 13.07 21.40 8.00
CA ARG A 783 12.07 22.21 8.72
C ARG A 783 12.29 22.08 10.22
N TRP A 784 12.75 23.16 10.83
CA TRP A 784 12.98 23.22 12.27
C TRP A 784 11.68 23.23 13.06
N LEU A 785 11.68 22.51 14.17
CA LEU A 785 10.54 22.35 15.07
C LEU A 785 10.84 22.97 16.44
N PRO A 786 9.81 23.44 17.15
CA PRO A 786 9.97 24.01 18.48
C PRO A 786 10.34 22.93 19.52
N SER A 787 11.12 23.32 20.53
CA SER A 787 11.73 22.38 21.48
C SER A 787 11.01 22.24 22.82
N TYR A 788 9.88 22.93 23.04
CA TYR A 788 9.22 22.99 24.36
C TYR A 788 8.84 21.62 24.92
N LEU A 789 8.44 20.65 24.08
CA LEU A 789 8.16 19.28 24.51
C LEU A 789 9.40 18.61 25.14
N PHE A 790 10.61 19.05 24.82
CA PHE A 790 11.87 18.49 25.32
C PHE A 790 12.55 19.38 26.36
N THR A 791 12.18 20.65 26.48
CA THR A 791 12.84 21.63 27.35
C THR A 791 12.03 22.01 28.58
N GLU A 792 10.70 21.97 28.53
CA GLU A 792 9.87 22.25 29.71
C GLU A 792 10.09 21.20 30.80
N PRO A 793 10.26 21.59 32.08
CA PRO A 793 10.57 20.65 33.16
C PRO A 793 9.58 19.49 33.30
N ALA A 794 8.29 19.75 33.07
CA ALA A 794 7.22 18.75 33.16
C ALA A 794 7.37 17.63 32.12
N TYR A 795 7.83 17.96 30.91
CA TYR A 795 7.97 17.00 29.81
C TYR A 795 9.39 16.45 29.68
N ARG A 796 10.41 17.29 29.94
CA ARG A 796 11.83 16.91 29.93
C ARG A 796 12.10 15.68 30.79
N ALA A 797 11.52 15.64 31.99
CA ALA A 797 11.67 14.52 32.92
C ALA A 797 11.04 13.20 32.42
N CYS A 798 10.06 13.29 31.50
CA CYS A 798 9.35 12.15 30.93
C CYS A 798 10.10 11.47 29.79
N HIS A 799 11.13 12.11 29.22
CA HIS A 799 11.94 11.50 28.17
C HIS A 799 13.08 10.69 28.76
N LEU A 800 13.09 9.38 28.49
CA LEU A 800 14.07 8.45 29.04
C LEU A 800 14.83 7.74 27.92
N LEU A 801 16.14 7.61 28.11
CA LEU A 801 17.02 6.86 27.22
C LEU A 801 17.71 5.75 28.01
N TYR A 802 17.47 4.50 27.59
CA TYR A 802 17.94 3.32 28.29
C TYR A 802 18.76 2.44 27.34
N TYR A 803 20.03 2.21 27.64
CA TYR A 803 20.81 1.23 26.91
C TYR A 803 20.41 -0.17 27.37
N THR A 804 19.91 -1.00 26.47
CA THR A 804 19.42 -2.35 26.81
C THR A 804 20.53 -3.35 27.09
N GLY A 805 21.77 -3.05 26.70
CA GLY A 805 22.89 -4.00 26.73
C GLY A 805 22.81 -5.13 25.71
N ILE A 806 21.76 -5.17 24.89
CA ILE A 806 21.55 -6.13 23.82
C ILE A 806 22.10 -5.52 22.53
N THR A 807 23.06 -6.17 21.89
CA THR A 807 23.63 -5.71 20.61
C THR A 807 23.42 -6.76 19.54
N ARG A 808 22.86 -6.36 18.40
CA ARG A 808 22.73 -7.21 17.21
C ARG A 808 23.10 -6.41 15.96
N THR A 809 23.66 -7.08 14.96
CA THR A 809 23.94 -6.46 13.66
C THR A 809 22.64 -6.22 12.90
N ALA A 810 22.33 -4.95 12.64
CA ALA A 810 21.15 -4.51 11.87
C ALA A 810 21.21 -4.89 10.37
N LYS A 811 22.35 -5.39 9.88
CA LYS A 811 22.59 -5.69 8.45
C LYS A 811 21.55 -6.63 7.85
N ASN A 812 21.07 -7.61 8.61
CA ASN A 812 20.07 -8.55 8.12
C ASN A 812 18.68 -7.91 8.00
N ILE A 813 18.28 -7.07 8.95
CA ILE A 813 16.99 -6.36 8.92
C ILE A 813 16.94 -5.39 7.73
N LEU A 814 18.00 -4.59 7.57
CA LEU A 814 18.17 -3.69 6.43
C LEU A 814 18.09 -4.44 5.10
N SER A 815 18.85 -5.53 4.94
CA SER A 815 18.88 -6.30 3.70
C SER A 815 17.49 -6.83 3.34
N GLU A 816 16.76 -7.41 4.30
CA GLU A 816 15.42 -7.95 4.04
C GLU A 816 14.40 -6.87 3.70
N ILE A 817 14.43 -5.72 4.38
CA ILE A 817 13.55 -4.58 4.07
C ILE A 817 13.83 -4.04 2.66
N VAL A 818 15.11 -3.82 2.32
CA VAL A 818 15.51 -3.30 1.00
C VAL A 818 15.21 -4.31 -0.11
N ARG A 819 15.37 -5.62 0.12
CA ARG A 819 14.91 -6.67 -0.80
C ARG A 819 13.40 -6.55 -1.06
N GLY A 820 12.60 -6.31 -0.02
CA GLY A 820 11.17 -6.05 -0.15
C GLY A 820 10.87 -4.82 -1.02
N MET A 821 11.63 -3.73 -0.86
CA MET A 821 11.52 -2.53 -1.70
C MET A 821 11.88 -2.80 -3.16
N PHE A 822 12.97 -3.54 -3.42
CA PHE A 822 13.36 -3.95 -4.78
C PHE A 822 12.34 -4.88 -5.43
N LEU A 823 11.58 -5.65 -4.66
CA LEU A 823 10.50 -6.49 -5.16
C LEU A 823 9.18 -5.73 -5.31
N ASN A 824 9.12 -4.43 -5.00
CA ASN A 824 7.87 -3.69 -4.87
C ASN A 824 6.80 -4.45 -4.05
N HIS A 825 7.21 -5.09 -2.95
CA HIS A 825 6.28 -5.91 -2.16
C HIS A 825 5.17 -5.00 -1.59
N GLY A 826 3.92 -5.23 -2.02
CA GLY A 826 2.82 -4.28 -1.83
C GLY A 826 2.61 -3.88 -0.36
N GLU A 827 2.50 -4.88 0.52
CA GLU A 827 2.30 -4.66 1.97
C GLU A 827 3.41 -3.81 2.60
N ARG A 828 4.67 -4.04 2.22
CA ARG A 828 5.80 -3.26 2.73
C ARG A 828 5.80 -1.83 2.19
N LEU A 829 5.45 -1.65 0.92
CA LEU A 829 5.34 -0.31 0.31
C LEU A 829 4.21 0.50 0.96
N ASP A 830 3.08 -0.14 1.28
CA ASP A 830 1.96 0.50 1.96
C ASP A 830 2.36 0.97 3.37
N ILE A 831 3.04 0.11 4.15
CA ILE A 831 3.59 0.49 5.46
C ILE A 831 4.55 1.69 5.32
N LEU A 832 5.45 1.69 4.33
CA LEU A 832 6.39 2.80 4.11
C LEU A 832 5.69 4.11 3.72
N ASN A 833 4.65 4.05 2.89
CA ASN A 833 3.82 5.22 2.56
C ASN A 833 3.09 5.76 3.80
N ASP A 834 2.58 4.88 4.65
CA ASP A 834 1.95 5.24 5.91
C ASP A 834 2.96 5.80 6.91
N MET A 835 4.19 5.29 6.97
CA MET A 835 5.27 5.85 7.79
C MET A 835 5.65 7.26 7.32
N LYS A 836 5.69 7.49 6.01
CA LYS A 836 5.98 8.81 5.42
C LYS A 836 4.90 9.84 5.80
N THR A 837 3.64 9.42 5.78
CA THR A 837 2.50 10.25 6.20
C THR A 837 2.52 10.46 7.71
N HIS A 838 2.81 9.42 8.48
CA HIS A 838 2.91 9.45 9.94
C HIS A 838 3.97 10.44 10.44
N ALA A 839 5.08 10.60 9.72
CA ALA A 839 6.08 11.63 10.03
C ALA A 839 5.49 13.06 9.99
N LEU A 840 4.55 13.33 9.09
CA LEU A 840 3.85 14.61 9.02
C LEU A 840 2.85 14.78 10.16
N ASN A 841 2.14 13.71 10.54
CA ASN A 841 1.25 13.74 11.70
C ASN A 841 2.04 14.06 12.99
N LEU A 842 3.21 13.43 13.17
CA LEU A 842 4.08 13.73 14.32
C LEU A 842 4.61 15.17 14.26
N TYR A 843 4.99 15.65 13.08
CA TYR A 843 5.39 17.05 12.87
C TYR A 843 4.29 18.03 13.32
N ASP A 844 3.03 17.80 12.91
CA ASP A 844 1.90 18.64 13.28
C ASP A 844 1.57 18.56 14.78
N ALA A 845 1.61 17.37 15.39
CA ALA A 845 1.40 17.20 16.83
C ALA A 845 2.47 17.93 17.65
N ILE A 846 3.73 17.86 17.21
CA ILE A 846 4.83 18.61 17.82
C ILE A 846 4.59 20.10 17.67
N LEU A 847 4.13 20.62 16.53
CA LEU A 847 3.86 22.06 16.36
C LEU A 847 2.72 22.59 17.25
N ARG A 848 1.71 21.76 17.51
CA ARG A 848 0.58 22.09 18.39
C ARG A 848 0.91 21.96 19.87
N GLY A 849 1.94 21.17 20.16
CA GLY A 849 2.44 20.98 21.51
C GLY A 849 1.65 20.03 22.37
N ASN A 850 1.03 19.07 21.71
CA ASN A 850 0.28 18.03 22.35
C ASN A 850 1.24 16.90 22.77
N PHE A 851 1.70 16.93 24.03
CA PHE A 851 2.64 15.92 24.57
C PHE A 851 2.04 14.50 24.60
N GLN A 852 0.74 14.42 24.92
CA GLN A 852 -0.02 13.16 24.94
C GLN A 852 -0.01 12.52 23.54
N GLU A 853 -0.46 13.26 22.53
CA GLU A 853 -0.49 12.81 21.13
C GLU A 853 0.92 12.52 20.60
N TYR A 854 1.93 13.33 20.97
CA TYR A 854 3.32 13.03 20.66
C TYR A 854 3.73 11.63 21.15
N GLY A 855 3.46 11.30 22.42
CA GLY A 855 3.78 10.00 22.99
C GLY A 855 3.06 8.84 22.29
N GLU A 856 1.77 9.00 21.99
CA GLU A 856 0.97 8.01 21.26
C GLU A 856 1.49 7.81 19.82
N LEU A 857 1.92 8.87 19.15
CA LEU A 857 2.52 8.79 17.82
C LEU A 857 3.90 8.11 17.83
N ILE A 858 4.67 8.21 18.93
CA ILE A 858 5.88 7.39 19.12
C ILE A 858 5.53 5.89 19.22
N ALA A 859 4.48 5.55 19.99
CA ALA A 859 4.00 4.17 20.07
C ALA A 859 3.57 3.64 18.69
N LYS A 860 2.90 4.48 17.89
CA LYS A 860 2.54 4.15 16.50
C LYS A 860 3.77 3.91 15.62
N THR A 861 4.83 4.73 15.75
CA THR A 861 6.08 4.45 15.02
C THR A 861 6.68 3.11 15.38
N TRP A 862 6.61 2.70 16.65
CA TRP A 862 7.07 1.37 17.06
C TRP A 862 6.25 0.24 16.44
N ALA A 863 4.92 0.39 16.41
CA ALA A 863 4.05 -0.56 15.74
C ALA A 863 4.37 -0.68 14.24
N GLN A 864 4.58 0.45 13.56
CA GLN A 864 4.97 0.47 12.14
C GLN A 864 6.32 -0.21 11.88
N ASN A 865 7.33 0.05 12.72
CA ASN A 865 8.63 -0.61 12.58
C ASN A 865 8.53 -2.14 12.77
N LYS A 866 7.73 -2.60 13.73
CA LYS A 866 7.47 -4.04 13.93
C LYS A 866 6.72 -4.68 12.77
N ALA A 867 5.76 -3.96 12.18
CA ALA A 867 5.02 -4.43 11.01
C ALA A 867 5.93 -4.52 9.77
N LEU A 868 6.90 -3.61 9.62
CA LEU A 868 7.83 -3.61 8.50
C LEU A 868 8.81 -4.79 8.56
N ASP A 869 9.32 -5.13 9.74
CA ASP A 869 10.17 -6.30 9.95
C ASP A 869 10.08 -6.85 11.38
N SER A 870 9.83 -8.15 11.51
CA SER A 870 9.70 -8.83 12.81
C SER A 870 11.02 -8.89 13.59
N GLY A 871 12.16 -8.77 12.91
CA GLY A 871 13.49 -8.68 13.52
C GLY A 871 13.71 -7.40 14.33
N THR A 872 12.84 -6.40 14.17
CA THR A 872 12.88 -5.13 14.91
C THR A 872 12.78 -5.33 16.43
N ASN A 873 11.94 -6.24 16.90
CA ASN A 873 11.65 -6.43 18.32
C ASN A 873 11.93 -7.86 18.79
N PRO A 874 13.15 -8.16 19.25
CA PRO A 874 13.49 -9.48 19.77
C PRO A 874 12.81 -9.72 21.13
N PRO A 875 12.57 -10.99 21.53
CA PRO A 875 11.88 -11.33 22.78
C PRO A 875 12.48 -10.64 24.02
N ALA A 876 13.80 -10.52 24.10
CA ALA A 876 14.48 -9.88 25.23
C ALA A 876 14.20 -8.36 25.34
N VAL A 877 13.94 -7.67 24.22
CA VAL A 877 13.52 -6.26 24.24
C VAL A 877 12.04 -6.16 24.63
N GLU A 878 11.20 -7.07 24.12
CA GLU A 878 9.79 -7.14 24.50
C GLU A 878 9.61 -7.39 26.00
N ASP A 879 10.46 -8.23 26.62
CA ASP A 879 10.43 -8.47 28.07
C ASP A 879 10.74 -7.21 28.88
N ILE A 880 11.63 -6.34 28.40
CA ILE A 880 11.89 -5.03 29.02
C ILE A 880 10.64 -4.14 28.90
N ILE A 881 10.04 -4.11 27.72
CA ILE A 881 8.86 -3.30 27.41
C ILE A 881 7.66 -3.70 28.29
N ARG A 882 7.38 -5.00 28.43
CA ARG A 882 6.24 -5.48 29.25
C ARG A 882 6.29 -5.01 30.69
N LYS A 883 7.48 -4.78 31.26
CA LYS A 883 7.64 -4.28 32.64
C LYS A 883 7.27 -2.81 32.80
N ILE A 884 7.30 -2.03 31.72
CA ILE A 884 7.23 -0.56 31.77
C ILE A 884 6.08 0.05 30.96
N GLN A 885 5.44 -0.72 30.07
CA GLN A 885 4.44 -0.22 29.13
C GLN A 885 3.30 0.57 29.78
N ASP A 886 2.84 0.16 30.97
CA ASP A 886 1.76 0.81 31.70
C ASP A 886 2.11 2.24 32.18
N TYR A 887 3.40 2.56 32.26
CA TYR A 887 3.93 3.86 32.70
C TYR A 887 4.31 4.77 31.52
N THR A 888 4.25 4.26 30.29
CA THR A 888 4.64 5.00 29.07
C THR A 888 3.44 5.44 28.24
N LEU A 889 3.57 6.57 27.56
CA LEU A 889 2.72 6.95 26.42
C LEU A 889 3.20 6.24 25.14
N GLY A 890 4.51 6.08 25.00
CA GLY A 890 5.11 5.35 23.89
C GLY A 890 6.60 5.09 24.09
N TYR A 891 7.14 4.19 23.27
CA TYR A 891 8.54 3.78 23.30
C TYR A 891 8.96 3.23 21.95
N LYS A 892 10.25 3.26 21.64
CA LYS A 892 10.82 2.62 20.45
C LYS A 892 12.32 2.41 20.56
N LEU A 893 12.85 1.50 19.74
CA LEU A 893 14.27 1.50 19.41
C LEU A 893 14.56 2.64 18.41
N PRO A 894 15.52 3.54 18.66
CA PRO A 894 15.83 4.68 17.80
C PRO A 894 16.38 4.34 16.41
N GLY A 895 16.97 3.15 16.23
CA GLY A 895 17.58 2.71 14.97
C GLY A 895 16.79 1.63 14.25
N ALA A 896 17.47 0.85 13.41
CA ALA A 896 16.89 -0.23 12.61
C ALA A 896 16.21 -1.36 13.43
N GLY A 897 16.46 -1.43 14.74
CA GLY A 897 15.88 -2.43 15.64
C GLY A 897 16.84 -3.56 16.02
N GLY A 898 16.33 -4.58 16.73
CA GLY A 898 17.10 -5.76 17.14
C GLY A 898 17.93 -5.62 18.42
N GLY A 899 18.01 -4.42 19.00
CA GLY A 899 18.76 -4.12 20.23
C GLY A 899 19.17 -2.64 20.31
N GLY A 900 20.13 -2.33 21.19
CA GLY A 900 20.70 -0.99 21.35
C GLY A 900 20.00 -0.18 22.44
N TYR A 901 19.72 1.08 22.16
CA TYR A 901 18.99 1.96 23.07
C TYR A 901 17.48 1.81 22.91
N LEU A 902 16.75 1.91 24.02
CA LEU A 902 15.30 2.08 24.08
C LEU A 902 15.01 3.52 24.50
N TYR A 903 14.29 4.23 23.64
CA TYR A 903 13.76 5.56 23.91
C TYR A 903 12.32 5.42 24.42
N MET A 904 11.99 6.08 25.52
CA MET A 904 10.68 6.00 26.17
C MET A 904 10.14 7.40 26.50
N VAL A 905 8.83 7.55 26.35
CA VAL A 905 8.07 8.73 26.73
C VAL A 905 7.14 8.30 27.87
N ALA A 906 7.45 8.71 29.10
CA ALA A 906 6.64 8.41 30.27
C ALA A 906 5.35 9.25 30.30
N LYS A 907 4.31 8.76 30.97
CA LYS A 907 3.03 9.48 31.16
C LYS A 907 3.16 10.75 32.01
N SER A 908 4.09 10.73 32.98
CA SER A 908 4.37 11.84 33.90
C SER A 908 5.78 11.71 34.49
N PRO A 909 6.29 12.73 35.19
CA PRO A 909 7.57 12.64 35.92
C PRO A 909 7.59 11.52 36.98
N GLU A 910 6.46 11.26 37.64
CA GLU A 910 6.32 10.18 38.63
C GLU A 910 6.40 8.81 37.94
N ALA A 911 5.72 8.65 36.80
CA ALA A 911 5.81 7.45 35.98
C ALA A 911 7.25 7.23 35.49
N ALA A 912 7.97 8.29 35.11
CA ALA A 912 9.38 8.22 34.73
C ALA A 912 10.25 7.75 35.91
N GLY A 913 9.98 8.21 37.13
CA GLY A 913 10.61 7.72 38.35
C GLY A 913 10.40 6.22 38.57
N LYS A 914 9.17 5.74 38.36
CA LYS A 914 8.83 4.30 38.46
C LYS A 914 9.54 3.45 37.41
N ILE A 915 9.60 3.91 36.16
CA ILE A 915 10.36 3.23 35.11
C ILE A 915 11.84 3.10 35.50
N ARG A 916 12.43 4.18 36.05
CA ARG A 916 13.83 4.15 36.52
C ARG A 916 14.04 3.16 37.66
N GLU A 917 13.13 3.13 38.63
CA GLU A 917 13.16 2.18 39.75
C GLU A 917 13.13 0.72 39.27
N ILE A 918 12.18 0.40 38.39
CA ILE A 918 11.97 -0.96 37.85
C ILE A 918 13.22 -1.43 37.08
N LEU A 919 13.68 -0.64 36.10
CA LEU A 919 14.79 -1.07 35.23
C LEU A 919 16.16 -1.04 35.91
N THR A 920 16.30 -0.30 37.02
CA THR A 920 17.54 -0.32 37.83
C THR A 920 17.57 -1.52 38.77
N THR A 921 16.42 -1.89 39.36
CA THR A 921 16.31 -3.01 40.30
C THR A 921 16.35 -4.36 39.59
N ASP A 922 15.67 -4.45 38.44
CA ASP A 922 15.54 -5.67 37.64
C ASP A 922 16.15 -5.46 36.25
N SER A 923 17.45 -5.16 36.26
CA SER A 923 18.23 -4.93 35.05
C SER A 923 18.41 -6.22 34.25
N PRO A 924 18.16 -6.23 32.92
CA PRO A 924 18.22 -7.43 32.10
C PRO A 924 19.64 -7.99 31.97
N ASN A 925 20.68 -7.17 32.15
CA ASN A 925 22.08 -7.57 32.12
C ASN A 925 22.99 -6.48 32.72
N LYS A 926 24.26 -6.83 32.99
CA LYS A 926 25.25 -5.93 33.61
C LYS A 926 25.55 -4.65 32.82
N ASN A 927 25.27 -4.65 31.51
CA ASN A 927 25.57 -3.50 30.65
C ASN A 927 24.40 -2.52 30.58
N ALA A 928 23.19 -2.95 30.95
CA ALA A 928 21.98 -2.15 30.78
C ALA A 928 21.91 -1.03 31.80
N ARG A 929 21.63 0.20 31.32
CA ARG A 929 21.74 1.43 32.13
C ARG A 929 21.02 2.61 31.49
N PHE A 930 20.58 3.54 32.32
CA PHE A 930 20.11 4.85 31.85
C PHE A 930 21.28 5.73 31.42
N VAL A 931 21.03 6.56 30.42
CA VAL A 931 21.96 7.60 29.96
C VAL A 931 21.21 8.93 29.98
N GLU A 932 21.85 9.98 30.48
CA GLU A 932 21.27 11.31 30.41
C GLU A 932 21.33 11.81 28.97
N MET A 933 20.20 12.33 28.49
CA MET A 933 20.14 12.92 27.16
C MET A 933 19.64 14.37 27.24
N SER A 934 20.20 15.21 26.39
CA SER A 934 19.75 16.59 26.17
C SER A 934 19.73 16.90 24.68
N LEU A 935 18.81 17.75 24.26
CA LEU A 935 18.76 18.24 22.88
C LEU A 935 20.06 19.01 22.57
N SER A 936 20.68 18.73 21.42
CA SER A 936 21.84 19.49 20.94
C SER A 936 21.38 20.68 20.11
N ASP A 937 21.91 21.87 20.37
CA ASP A 937 21.59 23.12 19.67
C ASP A 937 22.59 23.47 18.55
N GLN A 938 23.67 22.72 18.39
CA GLN A 938 24.76 23.06 17.45
C GLN A 938 24.90 22.08 16.26
N GLY A 939 24.59 20.80 16.43
CA GLY A 939 24.88 19.77 15.41
C GLY A 939 26.40 19.53 15.25
N LEU A 940 26.85 19.21 14.03
CA LEU A 940 28.28 19.11 13.70
C LEU A 940 28.97 20.45 13.93
N GLN A 941 30.05 20.42 14.71
CA GLN A 941 30.94 21.55 15.00
C GLN A 941 32.37 21.20 14.62
N ILE A 942 33.04 22.10 13.90
CA ILE A 942 34.48 22.03 13.61
C ILE A 942 35.15 23.25 14.24
N SER A 943 36.21 23.01 15.00
CA SER A 943 37.03 24.05 15.62
C SER A 943 38.50 23.76 15.42
N ARG A 944 39.35 24.79 15.49
CA ARG A 944 40.81 24.65 15.48
C ARG A 944 41.35 25.12 16.83
N SER A 945 42.30 24.39 17.40
CA SER A 945 43.07 24.82 18.57
C SER A 945 44.42 25.36 18.16
#